data_AF-A0A7C7RGH8-F1
#
_entry.id   AF-A0A7C7RGH8-F1
#
_cell.length_a   1.000
_cell.length_b   1.000
_cell.length_c   1.000
_cell.angle_alpha   90.00
_cell.angle_beta   90.00
_cell.angle_gamma   90.00
#
_symmetry.space_group_name_H-M   'P 1'
#
loop_
_entity.id
_entity.type
_entity.pdbx_description
1 polymer ?
#
loop_
_entity_poly.entity_id
_entity_poly.type
_entity_poly.pdbx_seq_one_letter_code
_entity_poly.pdbx_strand_id
1 'polypeptide(L)'
;LRGFDIKEHTLATFGGAGPQHAVAMARSLGIRRIAIHRYAGILSAYGMGLADVVVERQQPAAGNLNRESLSRFSTTLQRLCREAEEDLEKQGFSAAKISFTCYLNLRYQGTDTALMVAAPDLNVKDFDFAGNFAELYQQEFGFTLEQRAIVVDDLRVRAVAYSAGLKSHKLVSATAVVVPKRYVSAYFAAGWLETPVFRLEKLAAGHQISGPALIMHDTATILIEPGAQAEITASGDIVIDVGQGGKAVTALELDPVKLSIFSNLFMSIAEQMGRTLQKTAISTNIKERLDFSCALFDANGELIANAPHLPVHLGAMSEAVKAQIRLNQGKFSVGDVLVANHPAAGGSHLPDITVITPVIKNNKVIFFVASRGHHADIGGISPGSMPPFSRSLREEGAAISSFKLVQGGVFQEDGITRLLLAPGALTPDPGAPEISGSRCLADNLSDLKAQVSANQKGIDLVLEMVEHYSLAVVQAYMGFVQNSAESAVRRVLKELAQSVNREAQVESVKAVIQAEDFMDDGTRIALQLTIDCATGCAVFDFAGTGLQVWGNTNAPLAVTNSAILYSLRCLIKEELPLNHGVLVPIEIKVEPGSLLDPDPEAAVVGGNVLTSQRVVDVILKAFGVAAASQGCMNNLTFGDESFGYYETIGGGAGAGPNWVGQSGVHTHMTNTRITDPEILERRYPVLLRRFSLRQDSGGRGLNHGGDGLVREIEFLAPLNAAILSERRVFAPYGLNGGADGARGENIFIRADGRKVNLGSKNEIKAAPGDCLSIKTPGGGGYGSSA
;
A
#
# COMPACT_ATOMS: atom_id res chain seq x y z
N LEU A 1 9.42 3.60 -11.88
CA LEU A 1 10.66 4.39 -11.65
C LEU A 1 10.37 5.38 -10.52
N ARG A 2 11.23 5.44 -9.49
CA ARG A 2 10.95 6.03 -8.15
C ARG A 2 10.85 7.57 -8.12
N GLY A 3 10.19 8.20 -9.10
CA GLY A 3 9.94 9.64 -9.09
C GLY A 3 11.12 10.54 -9.47
N PHE A 4 12.09 10.05 -10.23
CA PHE A 4 13.21 10.87 -10.74
C PHE A 4 13.01 11.23 -12.20
N ASP A 5 13.45 12.43 -12.62
CA ASP A 5 13.56 12.76 -14.05
C ASP A 5 14.67 11.92 -14.68
N ILE A 6 14.26 10.97 -15.52
CA ILE A 6 15.16 10.11 -16.28
C ILE A 6 16.13 10.90 -17.14
N LYS A 7 15.79 12.12 -17.59
CA LYS A 7 16.64 12.97 -18.44
C LYS A 7 17.95 13.40 -17.76
N GLU A 8 17.96 13.45 -16.44
CA GLU A 8 19.14 13.84 -15.64
C GLU A 8 20.11 12.67 -15.41
N HIS A 9 19.70 11.44 -15.75
CA HIS A 9 20.50 10.24 -15.52
C HIS A 9 21.30 9.85 -16.77
N THR A 10 22.40 9.11 -16.56
CA THR A 10 23.12 8.46 -17.65
C THR A 10 22.56 7.07 -17.88
N LEU A 11 22.18 6.75 -19.12
CA LEU A 11 21.70 5.42 -19.49
C LEU A 11 22.89 4.46 -19.58
N ALA A 12 23.07 3.61 -18.57
CA ALA A 12 24.02 2.50 -18.64
C ALA A 12 23.44 1.37 -19.51
N THR A 13 24.13 1.01 -20.60
CA THR A 13 23.69 -0.06 -21.51
C THR A 13 24.73 -1.17 -21.62
N PHE A 14 24.24 -2.42 -21.63
CA PHE A 14 25.07 -3.63 -21.69
C PHE A 14 24.33 -4.76 -22.41
N GLY A 15 24.97 -5.94 -22.51
CA GLY A 15 24.54 -7.05 -23.34
C GLY A 15 24.98 -6.90 -24.80
N GLY A 16 24.93 -7.99 -25.58
CA GLY A 16 25.41 -7.99 -26.97
C GLY A 16 24.58 -7.10 -27.91
N ALA A 17 23.28 -6.97 -27.63
CA ALA A 17 22.32 -6.19 -28.44
C ALA A 17 21.91 -4.85 -27.82
N GLY A 18 22.11 -4.63 -26.51
CA GLY A 18 21.68 -3.40 -25.83
C GLY A 18 22.20 -2.12 -26.50
N PRO A 19 23.51 -2.01 -26.77
CA PRO A 19 24.10 -0.87 -27.47
C PRO A 19 23.60 -0.63 -28.91
N GLN A 20 22.87 -1.57 -29.52
CA GLN A 20 22.28 -1.38 -30.86
C GLN A 20 21.07 -0.44 -30.83
N HIS A 21 20.37 -0.38 -29.69
CA HIS A 21 19.13 0.40 -29.52
C HIS A 21 19.30 1.57 -28.54
N ALA A 22 20.50 1.76 -27.98
CA ALA A 22 20.74 2.67 -26.88
C ALA A 22 20.41 4.14 -27.24
N VAL A 23 20.77 4.59 -28.45
CA VAL A 23 20.51 5.97 -28.89
C VAL A 23 19.03 6.23 -29.10
N ALA A 24 18.31 5.36 -29.83
CA ALA A 24 16.86 5.43 -29.97
C ALA A 24 16.15 5.46 -28.61
N MET A 25 16.48 4.54 -27.70
CA MET A 25 15.88 4.51 -26.36
C MET A 25 16.17 5.79 -25.58
N ALA A 26 17.42 6.26 -25.57
CA ALA A 26 17.78 7.49 -24.87
C ALA A 26 17.03 8.70 -25.44
N ARG A 27 16.86 8.80 -26.77
CA ARG A 27 16.04 9.85 -27.41
C ARG A 27 14.58 9.80 -26.98
N SER A 28 13.96 8.63 -27.00
CA SER A 28 12.57 8.45 -26.55
C SER A 28 12.38 8.82 -25.08
N LEU A 29 13.41 8.62 -24.27
CA LEU A 29 13.43 8.92 -22.84
C LEU A 29 13.92 10.35 -22.52
N GLY A 30 14.40 11.10 -23.52
CA GLY A 30 15.01 12.43 -23.34
C GLY A 30 16.35 12.42 -22.60
N ILE A 31 16.99 11.26 -22.48
CA ILE A 31 18.29 11.07 -21.83
C ILE A 31 19.39 11.61 -22.75
N ARG A 32 20.27 12.46 -22.21
CA ARG A 32 21.35 13.09 -22.98
C ARG A 32 22.61 12.24 -23.08
N ARG A 33 22.86 11.37 -22.10
CA ARG A 33 24.12 10.64 -21.97
C ARG A 33 23.90 9.15 -21.84
N ILE A 34 24.66 8.38 -22.61
CA ILE A 34 24.70 6.91 -22.53
C ILE A 34 26.11 6.49 -22.13
N ALA A 35 26.22 5.50 -21.25
CA ALA A 35 27.48 4.85 -20.91
C ALA A 35 27.44 3.37 -21.31
N ILE A 36 28.44 2.91 -22.06
CA ILE A 36 28.61 1.52 -22.48
C ILE A 36 29.99 1.06 -22.03
N HIS A 37 30.03 0.05 -21.17
CA HIS A 37 31.30 -0.55 -20.75
C HIS A 37 31.97 -1.25 -21.93
N ARG A 38 33.31 -1.24 -22.02
CA ARG A 38 34.07 -1.88 -23.11
C ARG A 38 33.77 -3.37 -23.32
N TYR A 39 33.36 -4.03 -22.23
CA TYR A 39 32.95 -5.43 -22.21
C TYR A 39 31.43 -5.60 -22.13
N ALA A 40 30.64 -4.65 -22.65
CA ALA A 40 29.18 -4.65 -22.58
C ALA A 40 28.55 -6.00 -22.92
N GLY A 41 29.02 -6.69 -23.97
CA GLY A 41 28.53 -8.01 -24.39
C GLY A 41 28.67 -9.12 -23.34
N ILE A 42 29.60 -8.99 -22.40
CA ILE A 42 29.91 -9.97 -21.34
C ILE A 42 29.97 -9.32 -19.95
N LEU A 43 29.31 -8.18 -19.76
CA LEU A 43 29.48 -7.34 -18.57
C LEU A 43 29.12 -8.08 -17.27
N SER A 44 28.11 -8.95 -17.31
CA SER A 44 27.72 -9.77 -16.17
C SER A 44 28.83 -10.74 -15.75
N ALA A 45 29.48 -11.41 -16.71
CA ALA A 45 30.60 -12.31 -16.42
C ALA A 45 31.83 -11.54 -15.92
N TYR A 46 32.09 -10.35 -16.48
CA TYR A 46 33.13 -9.46 -15.98
C TYR A 46 32.87 -9.02 -14.53
N GLY A 47 31.62 -8.66 -14.20
CA GLY A 47 31.19 -8.34 -12.84
C GLY A 47 31.38 -9.51 -11.86
N MET A 48 31.04 -10.73 -12.28
CA MET A 48 31.31 -11.94 -11.49
C MET A 48 32.81 -12.14 -11.23
N GLY A 49 33.68 -11.85 -12.21
CA GLY A 49 35.13 -11.94 -12.04
C GLY A 49 35.77 -10.85 -11.18
N LEU A 50 35.05 -9.73 -10.97
CA LEU A 50 35.46 -8.63 -10.08
C LEU A 50 34.93 -8.79 -8.64
N ALA A 51 33.87 -9.57 -8.46
CA ALA A 51 33.24 -9.72 -7.15
C ALA A 51 34.17 -10.45 -6.18
N ASP A 52 34.24 -9.94 -4.96
CA ASP A 52 34.81 -10.69 -3.85
C ASP A 52 33.93 -11.91 -3.53
N VAL A 53 34.54 -12.97 -3.02
CA VAL A 53 33.80 -14.17 -2.62
C VAL A 53 33.26 -13.95 -1.22
N VAL A 54 31.94 -14.00 -1.08
CA VAL A 54 31.25 -13.73 0.18
C VAL A 54 30.58 -15.00 0.67
N VAL A 55 30.85 -15.37 1.93
CA VAL A 55 30.12 -16.41 2.66
C VAL A 55 29.37 -15.74 3.80
N GLU A 56 28.06 -16.01 3.88
CA GLU A 56 27.22 -15.55 4.98
C GLU A 56 26.73 -16.72 5.81
N ARG A 57 26.68 -16.48 7.12
CA ARG A 57 26.14 -17.41 8.12
C ARG A 57 25.24 -16.65 9.06
N GLN A 58 24.11 -17.27 9.40
CA GLN A 58 23.11 -16.67 10.27
C GLN A 58 22.57 -17.71 11.26
N GLN A 59 22.18 -17.24 12.44
CA GLN A 59 21.50 -18.06 13.43
C GLN A 59 20.46 -17.24 14.19
N PRO A 60 19.21 -17.74 14.33
CA PRO A 60 18.20 -17.11 15.18
C PRO A 60 18.66 -16.97 16.63
N ALA A 61 18.30 -15.86 17.26
CA ALA A 61 18.56 -15.57 18.66
C ALA A 61 17.31 -14.99 19.32
N ALA A 62 17.21 -15.14 20.63
CA ALA A 62 16.18 -14.47 21.42
C ALA A 62 16.79 -13.98 22.72
N GLY A 63 16.55 -12.70 23.04
CA GLY A 63 16.91 -12.10 24.31
C GLY A 63 17.14 -10.60 24.25
N ASN A 64 17.07 -9.96 25.41
CA ASN A 64 17.39 -8.54 25.55
C ASN A 64 18.89 -8.31 25.33
N LEU A 65 19.25 -7.21 24.67
CA LEU A 65 20.61 -6.74 24.52
C LEU A 65 21.13 -6.24 25.89
N ASN A 66 22.06 -6.99 26.47
CA ASN A 66 22.73 -6.66 27.73
C ASN A 66 24.12 -7.33 27.77
N ARG A 67 24.91 -7.06 28.80
CA ARG A 67 26.29 -7.59 28.91
C ARG A 67 26.36 -9.13 28.96
N GLU A 68 25.38 -9.77 29.58
CA GLU A 68 25.33 -11.23 29.69
C GLU A 68 25.00 -11.86 28.33
N SER A 69 23.98 -11.36 27.65
CA SER A 69 23.58 -11.84 26.33
C SER A 69 24.64 -11.58 25.27
N LEU A 70 25.33 -10.43 25.30
CA LEU A 70 26.49 -10.16 24.43
C LEU A 70 27.63 -11.16 24.63
N SER A 71 27.90 -11.60 25.86
CA SER A 71 28.91 -12.62 26.12
C SER A 71 28.55 -13.97 25.49
N ARG A 72 27.27 -14.35 25.57
CA ARG A 72 26.72 -15.55 24.90
C ARG A 72 26.78 -15.41 23.37
N PHE A 73 26.36 -14.28 22.82
CA PHE A 73 26.33 -14.02 21.38
C PHE A 73 27.73 -13.96 20.77
N SER A 74 28.71 -13.43 21.50
CA SER A 74 30.12 -13.43 21.10
C SER A 74 30.63 -14.85 20.81
N THR A 75 30.27 -15.83 21.65
CA THR A 75 30.66 -17.24 21.44
C THR A 75 30.01 -17.81 20.18
N THR A 76 28.72 -17.53 19.95
CA THR A 76 28.01 -17.96 18.75
C THR A 76 28.60 -17.33 17.49
N LEU A 77 28.85 -16.01 17.50
CA LEU A 77 29.44 -15.30 16.37
C LEU A 77 30.85 -15.79 16.03
N GLN A 78 31.68 -16.10 17.04
CA GLN A 78 33.00 -16.72 16.82
C GLN A 78 32.89 -18.08 16.12
N ARG A 79 31.92 -18.92 16.51
CA ARG A 79 31.67 -20.17 15.82
C ARG A 79 31.21 -19.94 14.37
N LEU A 80 30.28 -19.00 14.13
CA LEU A 80 29.83 -18.67 12.77
C LEU A 80 30.97 -18.10 11.91
N CYS A 81 31.90 -17.33 12.48
CA CYS A 81 33.10 -16.87 11.78
C CYS A 81 33.97 -18.04 11.34
N ARG A 82 34.24 -18.99 12.25
CA ARG A 82 35.02 -20.18 11.94
C ARG A 82 34.36 -21.03 10.85
N GLU A 83 33.05 -21.24 10.91
CA GLU A 83 32.30 -21.97 9.88
C GLU A 83 32.36 -21.27 8.51
N ALA A 84 32.31 -19.93 8.49
CA ALA A 84 32.44 -19.16 7.26
C ALA A 84 33.87 -19.17 6.70
N GLU A 85 34.88 -19.15 7.59
CA GLU A 85 36.30 -19.27 7.24
C GLU A 85 36.62 -20.62 6.62
N GLU A 86 36.21 -21.71 7.26
CA GLU A 86 36.41 -23.09 6.77
C GLU A 86 35.81 -23.29 5.37
N ASP A 87 34.71 -22.61 5.05
CA ASP A 87 34.09 -22.65 3.73
C ASP A 87 34.83 -21.83 2.66
N LEU A 88 35.46 -20.73 3.04
CA LEU A 88 36.32 -19.95 2.15
C LEU A 88 37.67 -20.64 1.95
N GLU A 89 38.21 -21.30 2.97
CA GLU A 89 39.43 -22.12 2.87
C GLU A 89 39.24 -23.32 1.94
N LYS A 90 38.09 -24.01 2.00
CA LYS A 90 37.72 -25.08 1.04
C LYS A 90 37.68 -24.57 -0.41
N GLN A 91 37.41 -23.28 -0.60
CA GLN A 91 37.40 -22.62 -1.92
C GLN A 91 38.80 -22.12 -2.33
N GLY A 92 39.84 -22.33 -1.50
CA GLY A 92 41.23 -22.03 -1.80
C GLY A 92 41.72 -20.66 -1.34
N PHE A 93 40.96 -19.94 -0.51
CA PHE A 93 41.38 -18.66 0.06
C PHE A 93 42.18 -18.87 1.36
N SER A 94 43.25 -18.11 1.54
CA SER A 94 44.01 -18.10 2.80
C SER A 94 43.32 -17.21 3.85
N ALA A 95 43.31 -17.63 5.12
CA ALA A 95 42.80 -16.84 6.25
C ALA A 95 43.25 -15.36 6.25
N ALA A 96 44.49 -15.07 5.87
CA ALA A 96 45.04 -13.71 5.80
C ALA A 96 44.36 -12.77 4.79
N LYS A 97 43.50 -13.30 3.90
CA LYS A 97 42.74 -12.53 2.90
C LYS A 97 41.24 -12.47 3.22
N ILE A 98 40.83 -12.99 4.38
CA ILE A 98 39.44 -13.05 4.80
C ILE A 98 39.21 -11.96 5.83
N SER A 99 38.21 -11.11 5.59
CA SER A 99 37.71 -10.14 6.57
C SER A 99 36.32 -10.53 7.02
N PHE A 100 36.02 -10.33 8.30
CA PHE A 100 34.71 -10.62 8.88
C PHE A 100 33.99 -9.33 9.23
N THR A 101 32.68 -9.33 9.05
CA THR A 101 31.78 -8.34 9.66
C THR A 101 30.72 -9.09 10.44
N CYS A 102 30.58 -8.77 11.71
CA CYS A 102 29.54 -9.34 12.58
C CYS A 102 28.34 -8.40 12.63
N TYR A 103 27.15 -8.97 12.62
CA TYR A 103 25.91 -8.21 12.71
C TYR A 103 25.01 -8.77 13.81
N LEU A 104 24.38 -7.85 14.53
CA LEU A 104 23.19 -8.15 15.34
C LEU A 104 21.99 -7.53 14.65
N ASN A 105 20.93 -8.30 14.46
CA ASN A 105 19.63 -7.77 14.08
C ASN A 105 18.89 -7.39 15.36
N LEU A 106 18.75 -6.07 15.55
CA LEU A 106 18.29 -5.45 16.79
C LEU A 106 16.97 -4.73 16.58
N ARG A 107 16.09 -4.77 17.57
CA ARG A 107 14.84 -4.02 17.57
C ARG A 107 14.42 -3.61 18.97
N TYR A 108 13.50 -2.67 19.10
CA TYR A 108 12.85 -2.42 20.37
C TYR A 108 11.85 -3.53 20.72
N GLN A 109 11.68 -3.81 22.01
CA GLN A 109 10.68 -4.75 22.50
C GLN A 109 9.28 -4.34 22.03
N GLY A 110 8.52 -5.30 21.50
CA GLY A 110 7.18 -5.04 20.95
C GLY A 110 7.16 -4.40 19.56
N THR A 111 8.32 -4.20 18.91
CA THR A 111 8.38 -3.91 17.46
C THR A 111 8.78 -5.17 16.68
N ASP A 112 8.62 -5.19 15.35
CA ASP A 112 9.11 -6.30 14.48
C ASP A 112 10.13 -5.86 13.42
N THR A 113 10.44 -4.56 13.32
CA THR A 113 11.48 -4.10 12.40
C THR A 113 12.83 -4.23 13.11
N ALA A 114 13.59 -5.25 12.73
CA ALA A 114 14.99 -5.35 13.11
C ALA A 114 15.87 -4.49 12.20
N LEU A 115 16.78 -3.74 12.79
CA LEU A 115 17.87 -3.06 12.11
C LEU A 115 19.15 -3.86 12.28
N MET A 116 19.84 -4.06 11.17
CA MET A 116 21.11 -4.77 11.13
C MET A 116 22.23 -3.84 11.55
N VAL A 117 22.77 -4.04 12.75
CA VAL A 117 23.85 -3.22 13.31
C VAL A 117 25.17 -3.97 13.15
N ALA A 118 26.11 -3.36 12.43
CA ALA A 118 27.40 -3.95 12.10
C ALA A 118 28.46 -3.59 13.14
N ALA A 119 29.16 -4.60 13.65
CA ALA A 119 30.43 -4.42 14.35
C ALA A 119 31.57 -4.63 13.34
N PRO A 120 32.51 -3.66 13.23
CA PRO A 120 33.61 -3.73 12.27
C PRO A 120 34.67 -4.80 12.59
N ASP A 121 34.65 -5.35 13.81
CA ASP A 121 35.67 -6.23 14.36
C ASP A 121 35.02 -7.44 15.06
N LEU A 122 35.82 -8.47 15.34
CA LEU A 122 35.40 -9.62 16.17
C LEU A 122 35.23 -9.27 17.65
N ASN A 123 35.57 -8.05 18.08
CA ASN A 123 35.41 -7.61 19.47
C ASN A 123 33.98 -7.10 19.75
N VAL A 124 33.03 -8.02 19.65
CA VAL A 124 31.58 -7.79 19.82
C VAL A 124 31.22 -7.41 21.27
N LYS A 125 32.08 -7.73 22.24
CA LYS A 125 31.79 -7.48 23.67
C LYS A 125 31.88 -6.01 24.07
N ASP A 126 32.80 -5.27 23.44
CA ASP A 126 33.07 -3.87 23.75
C ASP A 126 32.43 -2.90 22.75
N PHE A 127 31.74 -3.43 21.72
CA PHE A 127 31.06 -2.62 20.72
C PHE A 127 29.71 -2.10 21.24
N ASP A 128 29.46 -0.80 21.07
CA ASP A 128 28.21 -0.17 21.46
C ASP A 128 27.09 -0.42 20.45
N PHE A 129 26.54 -1.63 20.48
CA PHE A 129 25.37 -2.00 19.68
C PHE A 129 24.13 -1.16 20.00
N ALA A 130 23.96 -0.73 21.25
CA ALA A 130 22.78 0.01 21.66
C ALA A 130 22.79 1.44 21.10
N GLY A 131 23.91 2.14 21.20
CA GLY A 131 24.09 3.48 20.62
C GLY A 131 23.98 3.47 19.09
N ASN A 132 24.68 2.55 18.42
CA ASN A 132 24.60 2.43 16.95
C ASN A 132 23.19 2.06 16.48
N PHE A 133 22.50 1.18 17.22
CA PHE A 133 21.10 0.87 16.94
C PHE A 133 20.23 2.12 17.09
N ALA A 134 20.37 2.89 18.18
CA ALA A 134 19.59 4.10 18.40
C ALA A 134 19.83 5.15 17.31
N GLU A 135 21.08 5.35 16.86
CA GLU A 135 21.40 6.26 15.76
C GLU A 135 20.80 5.79 14.43
N LEU A 136 20.96 4.52 14.07
CA LEU A 136 20.36 3.94 12.86
C LEU A 136 18.83 4.02 12.91
N TYR A 137 18.23 3.77 14.08
CA TYR A 137 16.80 3.87 14.30
C TYR A 137 16.32 5.33 14.16
N GLN A 138 17.04 6.30 14.73
CA GLN A 138 16.74 7.72 14.59
C GLN A 138 16.88 8.19 13.13
N GLN A 139 17.90 7.74 12.41
CA GLN A 139 18.11 8.09 10.99
C GLN A 139 17.01 7.51 10.09
N GLU A 140 16.62 6.25 10.32
CA GLU A 140 15.62 5.58 9.50
C GLU A 140 14.19 6.05 9.83
N PHE A 141 13.90 6.39 11.09
CA PHE A 141 12.53 6.58 11.60
C PHE A 141 12.21 7.97 12.16
N GLY A 142 13.22 8.81 12.44
CA GLY A 142 13.07 10.18 12.92
C GLY A 142 12.81 10.33 14.43
N PHE A 143 12.76 9.23 15.19
CA PHE A 143 12.58 9.21 16.65
C PHE A 143 13.19 7.94 17.26
N THR A 144 13.39 7.90 18.58
CA THR A 144 13.73 6.69 19.35
C THR A 144 12.59 6.31 20.32
N LEU A 145 12.54 5.04 20.73
CA LEU A 145 11.57 4.56 21.72
C LEU A 145 12.22 4.49 23.10
N GLU A 146 12.24 5.64 23.77
CA GLU A 146 12.71 5.73 25.15
C GLU A 146 11.89 4.78 26.05
N GLN A 147 12.56 4.11 27.00
CA GLN A 147 11.99 3.12 27.93
C GLN A 147 11.66 1.71 27.40
N ARG A 148 11.95 1.39 26.14
CA ARG A 148 11.82 0.00 25.63
C ARG A 148 13.16 -0.72 25.61
N ALA A 149 13.18 -1.99 26.03
CA ALA A 149 14.36 -2.83 25.92
C ALA A 149 14.72 -3.08 24.45
N ILE A 150 16.01 -3.18 24.11
CA ILE A 150 16.47 -3.63 22.79
C ILE A 150 16.54 -5.16 22.83
N VAL A 151 16.01 -5.83 21.82
CA VAL A 151 15.94 -7.29 21.67
C VAL A 151 16.79 -7.69 20.45
N VAL A 152 17.46 -8.83 20.55
CA VAL A 152 18.24 -9.45 19.47
C VAL A 152 17.42 -10.58 18.85
N ASP A 153 17.14 -10.49 17.54
CA ASP A 153 16.36 -11.48 16.79
C ASP A 153 17.24 -12.54 16.09
N ASP A 154 18.41 -12.15 15.60
CA ASP A 154 19.39 -13.07 15.03
C ASP A 154 20.81 -12.49 15.00
N LEU A 155 21.76 -13.39 14.78
CA LEU A 155 23.18 -13.13 14.69
C LEU A 155 23.64 -13.50 13.27
N ARG A 156 24.37 -12.60 12.61
CA ARG A 156 24.89 -12.84 11.27
C ARG A 156 26.38 -12.54 11.18
N VAL A 157 27.08 -13.33 10.38
CA VAL A 157 28.47 -13.10 10.00
C VAL A 157 28.55 -13.05 8.49
N ARG A 158 29.23 -12.03 7.97
CA ARG A 158 29.67 -11.96 6.58
C ARG A 158 31.19 -12.10 6.55
N ALA A 159 31.68 -13.15 5.92
CA ALA A 159 33.09 -13.32 5.60
C ALA A 159 33.31 -12.95 4.13
N VAL A 160 34.25 -12.05 3.88
CA VAL A 160 34.62 -11.60 2.53
C VAL A 160 36.05 -12.02 2.27
N ALA A 161 36.27 -12.83 1.24
CA ALA A 161 37.59 -13.16 0.73
C ALA A 161 37.93 -12.28 -0.48
N TYR A 162 38.96 -11.46 -0.33
CA TYR A 162 39.37 -10.54 -1.39
C TYR A 162 40.04 -11.28 -2.55
N SER A 163 39.41 -11.18 -3.71
CA SER A 163 39.98 -11.66 -4.98
C SER A 163 41.08 -10.69 -5.43
N ALA A 164 42.10 -11.19 -6.15
CA ALA A 164 43.08 -10.31 -6.79
C ALA A 164 42.44 -9.40 -7.87
N GLY A 165 41.19 -9.67 -8.24
CA GLY A 165 40.39 -8.91 -9.20
C GLY A 165 40.94 -8.97 -10.63
N LEU A 166 40.11 -8.57 -11.59
CA LEU A 166 40.57 -8.28 -12.94
C LEU A 166 41.22 -6.88 -12.96
N LYS A 167 42.46 -6.78 -13.42
CA LYS A 167 43.16 -5.48 -13.52
C LYS A 167 42.55 -4.64 -14.65
N SER A 168 42.19 -3.40 -14.35
CA SER A 168 41.81 -2.42 -15.36
C SER A 168 43.04 -1.95 -16.13
N HIS A 169 42.94 -1.94 -17.47
CA HIS A 169 43.99 -1.46 -18.36
C HIS A 169 43.57 -0.12 -18.97
N LYS A 170 44.37 0.92 -18.74
CA LYS A 170 44.19 2.23 -19.39
C LYS A 170 44.61 2.14 -20.85
N LEU A 171 43.79 2.67 -21.74
CA LEU A 171 44.16 2.85 -23.14
C LEU A 171 45.15 4.03 -23.29
N VAL A 172 45.98 3.95 -24.32
CA VAL A 172 46.86 5.05 -24.73
C VAL A 172 45.99 6.17 -25.31
N SER A 173 46.36 7.43 -25.08
CA SER A 173 45.68 8.60 -25.65
C SER A 173 45.80 8.63 -27.18
N ALA A 174 44.75 9.07 -27.84
CA ALA A 174 44.72 9.24 -29.29
C ALA A 174 45.74 10.28 -29.77
N THR A 175 46.54 9.91 -30.75
CA THR A 175 47.52 10.80 -31.42
C THR A 175 47.23 11.01 -32.92
N ALA A 176 46.32 10.23 -33.49
CA ALA A 176 45.96 10.27 -34.91
C ALA A 176 44.44 10.12 -35.12
N VAL A 177 43.96 10.59 -36.27
CA VAL A 177 42.57 10.49 -36.70
C VAL A 177 42.19 9.03 -36.97
N VAL A 178 41.00 8.62 -36.53
CA VAL A 178 40.48 7.26 -36.73
C VAL A 178 40.08 7.03 -38.18
N VAL A 179 40.50 5.88 -38.72
CA VAL A 179 40.13 5.45 -40.07
C VAL A 179 39.11 4.30 -39.98
N PRO A 180 37.98 4.36 -40.72
CA PRO A 180 37.02 3.27 -40.77
C PRO A 180 37.63 1.99 -41.35
N LYS A 181 37.23 0.83 -40.84
CA LYS A 181 37.61 -0.48 -41.40
C LYS A 181 36.96 -0.70 -42.77
N ARG A 182 35.71 -0.29 -42.90
CA ARG A 182 34.89 -0.37 -44.11
C ARG A 182 33.69 0.56 -43.98
N TYR A 183 32.94 0.71 -45.07
CA TYR A 183 31.64 1.36 -45.09
C TYR A 183 30.56 0.31 -45.40
N VAL A 184 29.36 0.52 -44.85
CA VAL A 184 28.16 -0.30 -45.12
C VAL A 184 26.96 0.60 -45.37
N SER A 185 25.99 0.13 -46.14
CA SER A 185 24.71 0.84 -46.28
C SER A 185 23.79 0.47 -45.11
N ALA A 186 23.32 1.46 -44.35
CA ALA A 186 22.38 1.27 -43.26
C ALA A 186 21.19 2.23 -43.38
N TYR A 187 19.99 1.75 -43.05
CA TYR A 187 18.76 2.54 -43.15
C TYR A 187 18.45 3.23 -41.83
N PHE A 188 18.25 4.55 -41.88
CA PHE A 188 17.82 5.39 -40.75
C PHE A 188 16.55 6.18 -41.12
N ALA A 189 16.03 7.00 -40.21
CA ALA A 189 14.88 7.87 -40.49
C ALA A 189 15.10 8.82 -41.69
N ALA A 190 16.37 9.17 -41.98
CA ALA A 190 16.75 9.99 -43.14
C ALA A 190 16.95 9.19 -44.45
N GLY A 191 16.68 7.88 -44.44
CA GLY A 191 16.87 6.97 -45.57
C GLY A 191 18.14 6.11 -45.46
N TRP A 192 18.58 5.56 -46.59
CA TRP A 192 19.82 4.79 -46.70
C TRP A 192 21.04 5.72 -46.61
N LEU A 193 21.88 5.52 -45.60
CA LEU A 193 23.12 6.28 -45.38
C LEU A 193 24.33 5.36 -45.43
N GLU A 194 25.40 5.84 -46.06
CA GLU A 194 26.71 5.20 -45.99
C GLU A 194 27.27 5.37 -44.57
N THR A 195 27.53 4.26 -43.89
CA THR A 195 27.85 4.21 -42.46
C THR A 195 29.23 3.58 -42.25
N PRO A 196 30.22 4.33 -41.73
CA PRO A 196 31.53 3.78 -41.40
C PRO A 196 31.45 2.76 -40.28
N VAL A 197 32.25 1.70 -40.41
CA VAL A 197 32.40 0.63 -39.42
C VAL A 197 33.77 0.70 -38.78
N PHE A 198 33.81 0.86 -37.47
CA PHE A 198 35.02 0.86 -36.65
C PHE A 198 35.14 -0.45 -35.87
N ARG A 199 36.36 -0.78 -35.45
CA ARG A 199 36.64 -1.89 -34.52
C ARG A 199 37.06 -1.31 -33.19
N LEU A 200 36.36 -1.67 -32.11
CA LEU A 200 36.61 -1.10 -30.79
C LEU A 200 38.08 -1.28 -30.36
N GLU A 201 38.68 -2.43 -30.68
CA GLU A 201 40.09 -2.74 -30.37
C GLU A 201 41.12 -1.84 -31.05
N LYS A 202 40.71 -1.07 -32.07
CA LYS A 202 41.58 -0.14 -32.82
C LYS A 202 41.40 1.32 -32.40
N LEU A 203 40.48 1.59 -31.46
CA LEU A 203 40.23 2.93 -30.95
C LEU A 203 41.09 3.19 -29.70
N ALA A 204 41.49 4.44 -29.54
CA ALA A 204 42.33 4.95 -28.46
C ALA A 204 41.52 5.94 -27.60
N ALA A 205 42.01 6.22 -26.40
CA ALA A 205 41.33 7.14 -25.48
C ALA A 205 41.25 8.55 -26.09
N GLY A 206 40.06 9.16 -26.06
CA GLY A 206 39.77 10.48 -26.63
C GLY A 206 39.32 10.47 -28.09
N HIS A 207 39.26 9.31 -28.77
CA HIS A 207 38.66 9.25 -30.10
C HIS A 207 37.17 9.60 -30.05
N GLN A 208 36.75 10.53 -30.90
CA GLN A 208 35.36 10.93 -31.08
C GLN A 208 34.83 10.39 -32.42
N ILE A 209 33.63 9.81 -32.38
CA ILE A 209 32.98 9.20 -33.54
C ILE A 209 31.56 9.77 -33.65
N SER A 210 31.32 10.55 -34.70
CA SER A 210 29.98 11.10 -34.99
C SER A 210 29.14 10.09 -35.76
N GLY A 211 27.85 10.02 -35.44
CA GLY A 211 26.88 9.19 -36.16
C GLY A 211 26.47 9.79 -37.52
N PRO A 212 26.04 8.97 -38.50
CA PRO A 212 25.85 7.52 -38.41
C PRO A 212 27.19 6.76 -38.38
N ALA A 213 27.36 5.85 -37.42
CA ALA A 213 28.53 4.98 -37.33
C ALA A 213 28.21 3.66 -36.61
N LEU A 214 28.95 2.60 -36.96
CA LEU A 214 28.92 1.32 -36.27
C LEU A 214 30.27 1.07 -35.60
N ILE A 215 30.27 0.79 -34.30
CA ILE A 215 31.46 0.33 -33.58
C ILE A 215 31.26 -1.15 -33.26
N MET A 216 32.07 -2.00 -33.89
CA MET A 216 32.01 -3.44 -33.72
C MET A 216 33.02 -3.88 -32.66
N HIS A 217 32.56 -4.69 -31.73
CA HIS A 217 33.37 -5.50 -30.83
C HIS A 217 33.04 -6.98 -31.08
N ASP A 218 33.90 -7.90 -30.65
CA ASP A 218 33.67 -9.34 -30.88
C ASP A 218 32.41 -9.87 -30.16
N THR A 219 31.93 -9.16 -29.14
CA THR A 219 30.77 -9.56 -28.33
C THR A 219 29.61 -8.56 -28.35
N ALA A 220 29.74 -7.43 -29.05
CA ALA A 220 28.71 -6.40 -29.09
C ALA A 220 28.80 -5.57 -30.37
N THR A 221 27.65 -5.05 -30.82
CA THR A 221 27.58 -4.04 -31.89
C THR A 221 26.99 -2.76 -31.29
N ILE A 222 27.74 -1.67 -31.37
CA ILE A 222 27.29 -0.36 -30.89
C ILE A 222 26.91 0.49 -32.10
N LEU A 223 25.67 0.98 -32.11
CA LEU A 223 25.17 1.87 -33.15
C LEU A 223 25.17 3.31 -32.65
N ILE A 224 25.87 4.19 -33.36
CA ILE A 224 25.81 5.64 -33.15
C ILE A 224 24.91 6.21 -34.25
N GLU A 225 23.67 6.54 -33.89
CA GLU A 225 22.72 7.09 -34.87
C GLU A 225 23.10 8.50 -35.35
N PRO A 226 22.62 8.93 -36.53
CA PRO A 226 22.80 10.31 -37.01
C PRO A 226 22.48 11.35 -35.94
N GLY A 227 23.39 12.30 -35.72
CA GLY A 227 23.24 13.39 -34.74
C GLY A 227 23.67 13.07 -33.30
N ALA A 228 24.08 11.83 -33.01
CA ALA A 228 24.76 11.47 -31.77
C ALA A 228 26.28 11.44 -31.96
N GLN A 229 27.04 11.56 -30.86
CA GLN A 229 28.50 11.51 -30.86
C GLN A 229 29.00 10.59 -29.76
N ALA A 230 29.88 9.65 -30.10
CA ALA A 230 30.55 8.76 -29.15
C ALA A 230 31.97 9.25 -28.85
N GLU A 231 32.40 9.06 -27.60
CA GLU A 231 33.77 9.27 -27.12
C GLU A 231 34.28 7.99 -26.45
N ILE A 232 35.53 7.61 -26.76
CA ILE A 232 36.22 6.50 -26.09
C ILE A 232 36.97 7.02 -24.87
N THR A 233 36.66 6.49 -23.68
CA THR A 233 37.26 6.94 -22.42
C THR A 233 38.67 6.36 -22.21
N ALA A 234 39.37 6.83 -21.18
CA ALA A 234 40.67 6.28 -20.78
C ALA A 234 40.64 4.80 -20.36
N SER A 235 39.49 4.31 -19.87
CA SER A 235 39.28 2.87 -19.56
C SER A 235 38.93 2.04 -20.80
N GLY A 236 38.63 2.70 -21.93
CA GLY A 236 38.16 2.08 -23.16
C GLY A 236 36.65 1.90 -23.24
N ASP A 237 35.91 2.44 -22.26
CA ASP A 237 34.45 2.51 -22.31
C ASP A 237 33.99 3.55 -23.34
N ILE A 238 32.71 3.50 -23.69
CA ILE A 238 32.12 4.38 -24.70
C ILE A 238 31.08 5.25 -24.01
N VAL A 239 31.23 6.57 -24.15
CA VAL A 239 30.23 7.54 -23.71
C VAL A 239 29.59 8.15 -24.95
N ILE A 240 28.27 8.10 -25.06
CA ILE A 240 27.54 8.70 -26.19
C ILE A 240 26.77 9.91 -25.70
N ASP A 241 27.00 11.05 -26.33
CA ASP A 241 26.13 12.21 -26.28
C ASP A 241 25.06 12.09 -27.39
N VAL A 242 23.80 12.12 -26.99
CA VAL A 242 22.66 11.87 -27.87
C VAL A 242 22.28 13.11 -28.70
N GLY A 243 22.80 14.29 -28.34
CA GLY A 243 22.46 15.60 -28.92
C GLY A 243 21.22 16.25 -28.29
N GLN A 244 20.94 17.52 -28.63
CA GLN A 244 19.81 18.29 -28.07
C GLN A 244 18.44 17.73 -28.53
N GLY A 245 17.92 16.75 -27.78
CA GLY A 245 16.55 16.26 -27.87
C GLY A 245 15.82 16.42 -26.54
N GLY A 246 15.41 17.64 -26.18
CA GLY A 246 14.52 17.87 -25.04
C GLY A 246 14.57 19.30 -24.52
N LYS A 247 13.55 20.11 -24.87
CA LYS A 247 13.30 21.43 -24.27
C LYS A 247 13.25 21.31 -22.74
N ALA A 248 13.90 22.25 -22.04
CA ALA A 248 13.73 22.46 -20.61
C ALA A 248 12.24 22.68 -20.28
N VAL A 249 11.80 22.14 -19.15
CA VAL A 249 10.39 22.12 -18.74
C VAL A 249 9.96 23.53 -18.32
N THR A 250 9.24 24.22 -19.20
CA THR A 250 8.63 25.54 -18.92
C THR A 250 7.14 25.61 -19.27
N ALA A 251 6.55 24.57 -19.86
CA ALA A 251 5.20 24.65 -20.39
C ALA A 251 4.15 24.17 -19.38
N LEU A 252 3.22 25.06 -19.04
CA LEU A 252 1.89 24.79 -18.43
C LEU A 252 0.96 24.02 -19.37
N GLU A 253 1.47 23.48 -20.48
CA GLU A 253 0.72 22.77 -21.50
C GLU A 253 0.74 21.26 -21.22
N LEU A 254 -0.34 20.59 -21.61
CA LEU A 254 -0.50 19.14 -21.48
C LEU A 254 0.50 18.40 -22.39
N ASP A 255 1.39 17.63 -21.77
CA ASP A 255 2.32 16.72 -22.44
C ASP A 255 2.06 15.30 -21.92
N PRO A 256 1.67 14.32 -22.78
CA PRO A 256 1.36 12.96 -22.35
C PRO A 256 2.49 12.25 -21.60
N VAL A 257 3.75 12.52 -21.97
CA VAL A 257 4.92 11.94 -21.29
C VAL A 257 5.03 12.49 -19.88
N LYS A 258 4.88 13.81 -19.74
CA LYS A 258 4.90 14.46 -18.41
C LYS A 258 3.69 14.11 -17.57
N LEU A 259 2.51 13.91 -18.17
CA LEU A 259 1.32 13.44 -17.46
C LEU A 259 1.60 12.11 -16.75
N SER A 260 2.24 11.17 -17.46
CA SER A 260 2.67 9.90 -16.88
C SER A 260 3.73 10.09 -15.79
N ILE A 261 4.69 11.00 -15.97
CA ILE A 261 5.71 11.30 -14.94
C ILE A 261 5.06 11.84 -13.66
N PHE A 262 4.22 12.88 -13.77
CA PHE A 262 3.54 13.48 -12.62
C PHE A 262 2.58 12.51 -11.93
N SER A 263 1.84 11.70 -12.70
CA SER A 263 1.03 10.62 -12.14
C SER A 263 1.89 9.67 -11.29
N ASN A 264 3.04 9.22 -11.79
CA ASN A 264 3.95 8.37 -11.01
C ASN A 264 4.58 9.10 -9.82
N LEU A 265 4.88 10.40 -9.93
CA LEU A 265 5.42 11.21 -8.84
C LEU A 265 4.45 11.29 -7.67
N PHE A 266 3.20 11.70 -7.91
CA PHE A 266 2.21 11.82 -6.84
C PHE A 266 1.96 10.47 -6.15
N MET A 267 1.95 9.36 -6.90
CA MET A 267 1.77 8.01 -6.38
C MET A 267 2.98 7.57 -5.55
N SER A 268 4.20 7.85 -6.06
CA SER A 268 5.45 7.57 -5.37
C SER A 268 5.53 8.27 -4.01
N ILE A 269 5.02 9.50 -3.89
CA ILE A 269 4.93 10.22 -2.60
C ILE A 269 4.07 9.42 -1.61
N ALA A 270 2.85 9.07 -2.00
CA ALA A 270 1.93 8.32 -1.14
C ALA A 270 2.49 6.94 -0.75
N GLU A 271 3.12 6.22 -1.68
CA GLU A 271 3.77 4.93 -1.39
C GLU A 271 4.96 5.04 -0.45
N GLN A 272 5.78 6.09 -0.59
CA GLN A 272 6.91 6.32 0.30
C GLN A 272 6.45 6.68 1.71
N MET A 273 5.40 7.49 1.85
CA MET A 273 4.75 7.73 3.14
C MET A 273 4.27 6.41 3.75
N GLY A 274 3.59 5.56 2.96
CA GLY A 274 3.10 4.26 3.42
C GLY A 274 4.20 3.31 3.87
N ARG A 275 5.33 3.26 3.15
CA ARG A 275 6.51 2.50 3.55
C ARG A 275 7.13 3.00 4.86
N THR A 276 7.18 4.33 5.05
CA THR A 276 7.61 4.90 6.32
C THR A 276 6.69 4.46 7.44
N LEU A 277 5.36 4.62 7.28
CA LEU A 277 4.36 4.21 8.27
C LEU A 277 4.47 2.74 8.64
N GLN A 278 4.55 1.85 7.65
CA GLN A 278 4.67 0.41 7.88
C GLN A 278 5.92 0.06 8.71
N LYS A 279 7.06 0.69 8.41
CA LYS A 279 8.31 0.37 9.11
C LYS A 279 8.34 0.89 10.54
N THR A 280 7.73 2.05 10.80
CA THR A 280 7.74 2.73 12.11
C THR A 280 6.62 2.29 13.05
N ALA A 281 5.48 1.85 12.51
CA ALA A 281 4.36 1.36 13.30
C ALA A 281 4.70 0.08 14.07
N ILE A 282 3.99 -0.15 15.17
CA ILE A 282 4.23 -1.28 16.08
C ILE A 282 3.03 -2.22 16.18
N SER A 283 1.81 -1.74 15.95
CA SER A 283 0.63 -2.61 15.99
C SER A 283 0.64 -3.64 14.85
N THR A 284 0.14 -4.83 15.16
CA THR A 284 -0.07 -5.91 14.17
C THR A 284 -0.90 -5.41 12.97
N ASN A 285 -1.88 -4.55 13.22
CA ASN A 285 -2.81 -4.02 12.21
C ASN A 285 -2.11 -3.17 11.15
N ILE A 286 -1.33 -2.18 11.56
CA ILE A 286 -0.65 -1.30 10.60
C ILE A 286 0.56 -2.02 9.99
N LYS A 287 1.37 -2.70 10.82
CA LYS A 287 2.66 -3.25 10.40
C LYS A 287 2.54 -4.49 9.52
N GLU A 288 1.79 -5.48 10.00
CA GLU A 288 1.69 -6.81 9.39
C GLU A 288 0.52 -6.89 8.42
N ARG A 289 -0.65 -6.41 8.87
CA ARG A 289 -1.89 -6.49 8.10
C ARG A 289 -2.02 -5.40 7.03
N LEU A 290 -1.20 -4.36 7.09
CA LEU A 290 -1.23 -3.20 6.19
C LEU A 290 -2.58 -2.47 6.21
N ASP A 291 -3.19 -2.39 7.39
CA ASP A 291 -4.47 -1.72 7.62
C ASP A 291 -4.28 -0.20 7.78
N PHE A 292 -3.77 0.43 6.72
CA PHE A 292 -3.51 1.87 6.66
C PHE A 292 -3.55 2.39 5.22
N SER A 293 -3.74 3.70 5.03
CA SER A 293 -3.53 4.38 3.75
C SER A 293 -2.78 5.70 3.95
N CYS A 294 -1.98 6.07 2.96
CA CYS A 294 -1.35 7.39 2.86
C CYS A 294 -1.81 8.05 1.56
N ALA A 295 -2.05 9.36 1.61
CA ALA A 295 -2.58 10.11 0.49
C ALA A 295 -2.11 11.56 0.46
N LEU A 296 -2.09 12.10 -0.76
CA LEU A 296 -1.79 13.48 -1.09
C LEU A 296 -3.06 14.18 -1.57
N PHE A 297 -3.29 15.40 -1.10
CA PHE A 297 -4.47 16.21 -1.39
C PHE A 297 -4.08 17.61 -1.83
N ASP A 298 -4.94 18.23 -2.65
CA ASP A 298 -4.77 19.61 -3.06
C ASP A 298 -5.07 20.59 -1.90
N ALA A 299 -4.95 21.89 -2.15
CA ALA A 299 -5.22 22.92 -1.14
C ALA A 299 -6.70 22.96 -0.68
N ASN A 300 -7.62 22.36 -1.42
CA ASN A 300 -9.05 22.27 -1.09
C ASN A 300 -9.42 20.95 -0.39
N GLY A 301 -8.45 20.03 -0.21
CA GLY A 301 -8.67 18.72 0.40
C GLY A 301 -9.18 17.66 -0.56
N GLU A 302 -9.07 17.87 -1.87
CA GLU A 302 -9.40 16.90 -2.91
C GLU A 302 -8.27 15.90 -3.11
N LEU A 303 -8.61 14.62 -3.26
CA LEU A 303 -7.64 13.55 -3.43
C LEU A 303 -6.87 13.70 -4.76
N ILE A 304 -5.54 13.74 -4.68
CA ILE A 304 -4.63 13.73 -5.84
C ILE A 304 -4.12 12.32 -6.11
N ALA A 305 -3.70 11.64 -5.04
CA ALA A 305 -3.02 10.35 -5.10
C ALA A 305 -3.15 9.61 -3.78
N ASN A 306 -3.22 8.29 -3.84
CA ASN A 306 -3.17 7.43 -2.66
C ASN A 306 -2.31 6.19 -2.91
N ALA A 307 -1.67 5.69 -1.86
CA ALA A 307 -1.07 4.36 -1.89
C ALA A 307 -2.21 3.31 -1.91
N PRO A 308 -2.15 2.29 -2.80
CA PRO A 308 -3.25 1.35 -3.02
C PRO A 308 -3.29 0.29 -1.92
N HIS A 309 -3.69 0.67 -0.71
CA HIS A 309 -3.84 -0.24 0.42
C HIS A 309 -5.32 -0.56 0.65
N LEU A 310 -6.15 0.40 1.04
CA LEU A 310 -7.55 0.14 1.40
C LEU A 310 -8.56 1.05 0.68
N PRO A 311 -9.49 0.48 -0.12
CA PRO A 311 -10.47 1.28 -0.85
C PRO A 311 -11.45 2.07 0.02
N VAL A 312 -11.74 1.61 1.25
CA VAL A 312 -12.65 2.36 2.13
C VAL A 312 -12.06 3.68 2.63
N HIS A 313 -10.73 3.85 2.58
CA HIS A 313 -10.07 5.10 2.98
C HIS A 313 -10.20 6.21 1.92
N LEU A 314 -10.55 5.87 0.68
CA LEU A 314 -10.39 6.74 -0.49
C LEU A 314 -11.22 8.03 -0.40
N GLY A 315 -12.54 7.89 -0.35
CA GLY A 315 -13.46 9.02 -0.22
C GLY A 315 -13.40 9.62 1.19
N ALA A 316 -13.26 8.77 2.20
CA ALA A 316 -13.31 9.19 3.60
C ALA A 316 -12.14 10.08 4.03
N MET A 317 -10.92 9.84 3.53
CA MET A 317 -9.79 10.71 3.86
C MET A 317 -9.92 12.11 3.25
N SER A 318 -10.50 12.25 2.04
CA SER A 318 -10.76 13.57 1.45
C SER A 318 -11.77 14.36 2.28
N GLU A 319 -12.85 13.70 2.74
CA GLU A 319 -13.82 14.34 3.63
C GLU A 319 -13.21 14.72 4.99
N ALA A 320 -12.25 13.93 5.50
CA ALA A 320 -11.54 14.28 6.71
C ALA A 320 -10.69 15.55 6.54
N VAL A 321 -9.93 15.68 5.45
CA VAL A 321 -9.15 16.89 5.16
C VAL A 321 -10.07 18.10 4.99
N LYS A 322 -11.16 17.98 4.21
CA LYS A 322 -12.15 19.05 4.04
C LYS A 322 -12.80 19.46 5.37
N ALA A 323 -13.12 18.50 6.24
CA ALA A 323 -13.64 18.78 7.57
C ALA A 323 -12.64 19.59 8.41
N GLN A 324 -11.36 19.23 8.38
CA GLN A 324 -10.32 19.98 9.09
C GLN A 324 -10.14 21.41 8.54
N ILE A 325 -10.23 21.60 7.21
CA ILE A 325 -10.23 22.93 6.58
C ILE A 325 -11.39 23.78 7.11
N ARG A 326 -12.61 23.22 7.16
CA ARG A 326 -13.79 23.90 7.69
C ARG A 326 -13.67 24.24 9.18
N LEU A 327 -13.32 23.25 10.01
CA LEU A 327 -13.25 23.38 11.47
C LEU A 327 -12.15 24.37 11.91
N ASN A 328 -11.02 24.40 11.22
CA ASN A 328 -9.91 25.31 11.52
C ASN A 328 -9.99 26.64 10.76
N GLN A 329 -11.07 26.88 9.99
CA GLN A 329 -11.26 28.09 9.18
C GLN A 329 -10.08 28.39 8.24
N GLY A 330 -9.42 27.33 7.73
CA GLY A 330 -8.22 27.46 6.90
C GLY A 330 -6.97 28.00 7.61
N LYS A 331 -6.97 28.15 8.95
CA LYS A 331 -5.85 28.70 9.71
C LYS A 331 -4.91 27.60 10.16
N PHE A 332 -3.78 27.49 9.47
CA PHE A 332 -2.75 26.49 9.73
C PHE A 332 -1.37 27.13 9.86
N SER A 333 -0.52 26.54 10.71
CA SER A 333 0.87 26.96 10.89
C SER A 333 1.84 25.86 10.47
N VAL A 334 3.05 26.24 10.08
CA VAL A 334 4.13 25.27 9.79
C VAL A 334 4.41 24.46 11.06
N GLY A 335 4.51 23.14 10.92
CA GLY A 335 4.74 22.22 12.03
C GLY A 335 3.49 21.84 12.83
N ASP A 336 2.30 22.29 12.44
CA ASP A 336 1.05 21.78 13.00
C ASP A 336 0.67 20.45 12.35
N VAL A 337 0.23 19.48 13.15
CA VAL A 337 -0.33 18.20 12.70
C VAL A 337 -1.66 17.97 13.42
N LEU A 338 -2.68 17.60 12.66
CA LEU A 338 -4.03 17.38 13.14
C LEU A 338 -4.35 15.89 13.22
N VAL A 339 -5.27 15.52 14.11
CA VAL A 339 -5.80 14.16 14.23
C VAL A 339 -7.32 14.17 14.35
N ALA A 340 -7.98 13.24 13.67
CA ALA A 340 -9.43 13.03 13.71
C ALA A 340 -9.83 11.60 13.31
N ASN A 341 -10.94 11.12 13.86
CA ASN A 341 -11.58 9.84 13.51
C ASN A 341 -13.12 9.88 13.63
N HIS A 342 -13.71 10.98 14.11
CA HIS A 342 -15.15 11.08 14.26
C HIS A 342 -15.87 11.03 12.88
N PRO A 343 -16.99 10.30 12.72
CA PRO A 343 -17.74 10.24 11.47
C PRO A 343 -18.12 11.60 10.85
N ALA A 344 -18.64 12.52 11.67
CA ALA A 344 -18.92 13.91 11.26
C ALA A 344 -17.67 14.72 10.82
N ALA A 345 -16.47 14.23 11.12
CA ALA A 345 -15.19 14.81 10.70
C ALA A 345 -14.47 13.94 9.64
N GLY A 346 -15.20 13.12 8.88
CA GLY A 346 -14.67 12.29 7.79
C GLY A 346 -14.11 10.93 8.22
N GLY A 347 -14.37 10.51 9.46
CA GLY A 347 -14.08 9.15 9.92
C GLY A 347 -14.93 8.10 9.22
N SER A 348 -14.32 6.94 8.90
CA SER A 348 -15.04 5.75 8.41
C SER A 348 -15.69 4.98 9.56
N HIS A 349 -14.91 4.76 10.61
CA HIS A 349 -15.30 4.28 11.94
C HIS A 349 -14.23 4.74 12.93
N LEU A 350 -14.44 4.55 14.23
CA LEU A 350 -13.52 5.11 15.23
C LEU A 350 -12.09 4.51 15.21
N PRO A 351 -11.88 3.19 15.02
CA PRO A 351 -10.53 2.63 14.99
C PRO A 351 -9.61 3.20 13.89
N ASP A 352 -10.17 3.74 12.80
CA ASP A 352 -9.40 4.36 11.72
C ASP A 352 -9.08 5.82 12.07
N ILE A 353 -7.90 6.06 12.65
CA ILE A 353 -7.47 7.41 13.02
C ILE A 353 -6.72 8.06 11.86
N THR A 354 -7.16 9.27 11.47
CA THR A 354 -6.55 10.05 10.38
C THR A 354 -5.68 11.16 10.96
N VAL A 355 -4.39 11.16 10.59
CA VAL A 355 -3.43 12.21 10.89
C VAL A 355 -3.22 13.05 9.63
N ILE A 356 -3.45 14.36 9.73
CA ILE A 356 -3.52 15.30 8.60
C ILE A 356 -2.51 16.43 8.83
N THR A 357 -1.67 16.69 7.82
CA THR A 357 -0.64 17.72 7.92
C THR A 357 -0.69 18.68 6.70
N PRO A 358 -0.83 20.00 6.93
CA PRO A 358 -0.78 20.99 5.86
C PRO A 358 0.65 21.16 5.33
N VAL A 359 0.81 21.18 4.01
CA VAL A 359 2.06 21.55 3.34
C VAL A 359 2.01 23.06 3.07
N ILE A 360 2.86 23.83 3.76
CA ILE A 360 2.83 25.30 3.70
C ILE A 360 4.09 25.83 3.02
N LYS A 361 3.91 26.71 2.04
CA LYS A 361 4.99 27.46 1.39
C LYS A 361 4.58 28.93 1.26
N ASN A 362 5.46 29.86 1.65
CA ASN A 362 5.19 31.30 1.63
C ASN A 362 3.89 31.70 2.37
N ASN A 363 3.67 31.15 3.57
CA ASN A 363 2.48 31.35 4.40
C ASN A 363 1.15 30.98 3.73
N LYS A 364 1.18 30.10 2.72
CA LYS A 364 -0.02 29.55 2.09
C LYS A 364 0.04 28.03 2.12
N VAL A 365 -1.10 27.41 2.43
CA VAL A 365 -1.26 25.97 2.22
C VAL A 365 -1.27 25.70 0.73
N ILE A 366 -0.38 24.84 0.27
CA ILE A 366 -0.26 24.46 -1.15
C ILE A 366 -0.78 23.05 -1.42
N PHE A 367 -0.71 22.16 -0.43
CA PHE A 367 -1.21 20.78 -0.45
C PHE A 367 -1.53 20.33 0.99
N PHE A 368 -2.18 19.18 1.15
CA PHE A 368 -2.20 18.42 2.40
C PHE A 368 -1.66 17.02 2.16
N VAL A 369 -1.03 16.46 3.19
CA VAL A 369 -0.71 15.03 3.25
C VAL A 369 -1.46 14.42 4.43
N ALA A 370 -1.93 13.20 4.27
CA ALA A 370 -2.58 12.49 5.37
C ALA A 370 -2.24 11.01 5.37
N SER A 371 -2.27 10.44 6.58
CA SER A 371 -2.17 9.01 6.82
C SER A 371 -3.33 8.58 7.71
N ARG A 372 -3.95 7.46 7.38
CA ARG A 372 -5.00 6.82 8.17
C ARG A 372 -4.53 5.43 8.55
N GLY A 373 -4.56 5.10 9.83
CA GLY A 373 -4.15 3.80 10.35
C GLY A 373 -5.25 3.22 11.22
N HIS A 374 -5.47 1.92 11.10
CA HIS A 374 -6.39 1.19 11.95
C HIS A 374 -5.71 0.79 13.25
N HIS A 375 -6.18 1.35 14.36
CA HIS A 375 -5.70 1.01 15.68
C HIS A 375 -6.46 -0.19 16.24
N ALA A 376 -5.75 -1.20 16.74
CA ALA A 376 -6.34 -2.45 17.21
C ALA A 376 -7.36 -2.25 18.34
N ASP A 377 -7.12 -1.30 19.23
CA ASP A 377 -8.05 -0.93 20.31
C ASP A 377 -7.92 0.58 20.59
N ILE A 378 -9.06 1.24 20.70
CA ILE A 378 -9.24 2.66 21.06
C ILE A 378 -10.30 2.81 22.17
N GLY A 379 -10.57 1.73 22.90
CA GLY A 379 -11.60 1.63 23.91
C GLY A 379 -12.94 1.13 23.36
N GLY A 380 -13.99 1.37 24.14
CA GLY A 380 -15.34 0.88 23.89
C GLY A 380 -15.72 -0.31 24.78
N ILE A 381 -16.90 -0.87 24.49
CA ILE A 381 -17.54 -1.92 25.33
C ILE A 381 -16.94 -3.31 25.13
N SER A 382 -16.20 -3.52 24.03
CA SER A 382 -15.55 -4.79 23.69
C SER A 382 -14.07 -4.55 23.32
N PRO A 383 -13.13 -5.44 23.69
CA PRO A 383 -11.76 -5.40 23.23
C PRO A 383 -11.68 -5.52 21.70
N GLY A 384 -10.70 -4.84 21.10
CA GLY A 384 -10.49 -4.85 19.66
C GLY A 384 -11.31 -3.81 18.89
N SER A 385 -12.08 -2.97 19.61
CA SER A 385 -12.88 -1.84 19.11
C SER A 385 -13.80 -2.13 17.91
N MET A 386 -14.26 -3.38 17.78
CA MET A 386 -15.31 -3.80 16.85
C MET A 386 -16.49 -4.45 17.60
N PRO A 387 -17.13 -3.75 18.55
CA PRO A 387 -18.21 -4.31 19.36
C PRO A 387 -19.40 -4.70 18.45
N PRO A 388 -19.84 -5.97 18.44
CA PRO A 388 -20.85 -6.44 17.49
C PRO A 388 -22.27 -5.91 17.79
N PHE A 389 -22.48 -5.36 18.98
CA PHE A 389 -23.77 -4.91 19.49
C PHE A 389 -23.81 -3.43 19.90
N SER A 390 -22.82 -2.63 19.49
CA SER A 390 -22.86 -1.19 19.73
C SER A 390 -24.11 -0.54 19.10
N ARG A 391 -24.69 0.42 19.81
CA ARG A 391 -25.88 1.18 19.40
C ARG A 391 -25.59 2.67 19.30
N SER A 392 -24.60 3.15 20.05
CA SER A 392 -24.16 4.53 20.07
C SER A 392 -22.66 4.63 19.84
N LEU A 393 -22.21 5.74 19.27
CA LEU A 393 -20.79 5.95 18.93
C LEU A 393 -19.88 5.85 20.17
N ARG A 394 -20.36 6.30 21.34
CA ARG A 394 -19.62 6.21 22.62
C ARG A 394 -19.27 4.78 23.03
N GLU A 395 -20.05 3.79 22.59
CA GLU A 395 -19.79 2.38 22.89
C GLU A 395 -18.63 1.81 22.05
N GLU A 396 -18.21 2.53 21.00
CA GLU A 396 -17.18 2.10 20.04
C GLU A 396 -15.77 2.62 20.37
N GLY A 397 -15.64 3.55 21.32
CA GLY A 397 -14.36 4.06 21.80
C GLY A 397 -14.17 5.57 21.64
N ALA A 398 -12.91 6.00 21.56
CA ALA A 398 -12.56 7.42 21.51
C ALA A 398 -12.95 8.06 20.17
N ALA A 399 -13.74 9.14 20.23
CA ALA A 399 -14.14 9.93 19.08
C ALA A 399 -13.51 11.34 19.12
N ILE A 400 -12.78 11.70 18.07
CA ILE A 400 -11.98 12.91 17.94
C ILE A 400 -12.39 13.63 16.66
N SER A 401 -13.06 14.78 16.78
CA SER A 401 -13.46 15.60 15.63
C SER A 401 -12.30 16.45 15.09
N SER A 402 -11.47 17.00 15.98
CA SER A 402 -10.24 17.72 15.63
C SER A 402 -9.38 17.88 16.87
N PHE A 403 -8.09 17.59 16.76
CA PHE A 403 -7.10 17.89 17.78
C PHE A 403 -5.74 18.19 17.14
N LYS A 404 -4.97 19.13 17.69
CA LYS A 404 -3.58 19.38 17.29
C LYS A 404 -2.67 18.35 17.94
N LEU A 405 -2.42 17.25 17.22
CA LEU A 405 -1.51 16.19 17.65
C LEU A 405 -0.07 16.70 17.77
N VAL A 406 0.34 17.61 16.88
CA VAL A 406 1.59 18.35 16.98
C VAL A 406 1.26 19.84 16.84
N GLN A 407 1.80 20.67 17.73
CA GLN A 407 1.65 22.11 17.68
C GLN A 407 3.03 22.76 17.60
N GLY A 408 3.31 23.45 16.49
CA GLY A 408 4.62 24.09 16.27
C GLY A 408 5.81 23.12 16.41
N GLY A 409 5.66 21.87 15.96
CA GLY A 409 6.70 20.83 16.06
C GLY A 409 6.74 20.06 17.39
N VAL A 410 5.89 20.39 18.37
CA VAL A 410 5.84 19.70 19.67
C VAL A 410 4.66 18.73 19.73
N PHE A 411 4.93 17.44 19.94
CA PHE A 411 3.92 16.39 20.07
C PHE A 411 3.12 16.54 21.38
N GLN A 412 1.79 16.56 21.30
CA GLN A 412 0.88 16.87 22.40
C GLN A 412 0.41 15.60 23.13
N GLU A 413 1.35 14.84 23.73
CA GLU A 413 1.10 13.51 24.31
C GLU A 413 0.01 13.49 25.39
N ASP A 414 0.05 14.43 26.34
CA ASP A 414 -0.94 14.53 27.42
C ASP A 414 -2.36 14.82 26.90
N GLY A 415 -2.47 15.59 25.83
CA GLY A 415 -3.75 15.93 25.21
C GLY A 415 -4.37 14.74 24.53
N ILE A 416 -3.61 14.04 23.68
CA ILE A 416 -4.11 12.87 22.96
C ILE A 416 -4.38 11.69 23.91
N THR A 417 -3.57 11.52 24.95
CA THR A 417 -3.79 10.50 25.99
C THR A 417 -5.14 10.71 26.69
N ARG A 418 -5.46 11.95 27.07
CA ARG A 418 -6.77 12.27 27.68
C ARG A 418 -7.93 11.94 26.75
N LEU A 419 -7.80 12.21 25.44
CA LEU A 419 -8.85 11.88 24.46
C LEU A 419 -9.04 10.37 24.31
N LEU A 420 -7.95 9.60 24.23
CA LEU A 420 -8.00 8.14 24.09
C LEU A 420 -8.53 7.43 25.35
N LEU A 421 -8.34 8.02 26.52
CA LEU A 421 -8.85 7.48 27.79
C LEU A 421 -10.23 8.02 28.19
N ALA A 422 -10.70 9.09 27.54
CA ALA A 422 -11.97 9.75 27.86
C ALA A 422 -13.19 8.80 27.90
N PRO A 423 -13.34 7.80 27.01
CA PRO A 423 -14.47 6.87 27.07
C PRO A 423 -14.58 6.14 28.41
N GLY A 424 -13.44 5.78 29.02
CA GLY A 424 -13.39 5.09 30.32
C GLY A 424 -13.75 5.95 31.53
N ALA A 425 -13.85 7.28 31.35
CA ALA A 425 -14.29 8.20 32.39
C ALA A 425 -15.80 8.46 32.37
N LEU A 426 -16.52 7.92 31.38
CA LEU A 426 -17.97 8.08 31.26
C LEU A 426 -18.68 7.23 32.30
N THR A 427 -19.68 7.80 32.95
CA THR A 427 -20.62 7.02 33.78
C THR A 427 -21.66 6.39 32.86
N PRO A 428 -21.75 5.05 32.78
CA PRO A 428 -22.75 4.39 31.95
C PRO A 428 -24.16 4.72 32.44
N ASP A 429 -25.11 4.82 31.52
CA ASP A 429 -26.53 4.86 31.88
C ASP A 429 -26.93 3.57 32.62
N PRO A 430 -27.94 3.60 33.51
CA PRO A 430 -28.36 2.39 34.23
C PRO A 430 -28.71 1.24 33.27
N GLY A 431 -27.97 0.13 33.37
CA GLY A 431 -28.13 -1.05 32.52
C GLY A 431 -27.38 -1.01 31.19
N ALA A 432 -26.63 0.05 30.90
CA ALA A 432 -25.69 0.10 29.79
C ALA A 432 -24.39 -0.66 30.13
N PRO A 433 -23.68 -1.20 29.11
CA PRO A 433 -22.39 -1.83 29.31
C PRO A 433 -21.34 -0.84 29.83
N GLU A 434 -20.36 -1.34 30.57
CA GLU A 434 -19.18 -0.56 30.93
C GLU A 434 -18.38 -0.20 29.66
N ILE A 435 -17.90 1.03 29.61
CA ILE A 435 -17.10 1.55 28.49
C ILE A 435 -15.67 1.71 28.99
N SER A 436 -14.70 1.13 28.29
CA SER A 436 -13.29 1.33 28.61
C SER A 436 -12.69 2.44 27.73
N GLY A 437 -11.66 3.11 28.26
CA GLY A 437 -10.72 3.88 27.43
C GLY A 437 -9.85 2.92 26.61
N SER A 438 -8.91 3.45 25.84
CA SER A 438 -8.00 2.57 25.10
C SER A 438 -7.25 1.60 26.02
N ARG A 439 -7.35 0.30 25.70
CA ARG A 439 -6.60 -0.78 26.38
C ARG A 439 -5.16 -0.88 25.88
N CYS A 440 -4.87 -0.29 24.71
CA CYS A 440 -3.58 -0.38 24.03
C CYS A 440 -2.92 1.02 23.88
N LEU A 441 -3.05 1.88 24.90
CA LEU A 441 -2.61 3.29 24.83
C LEU A 441 -1.17 3.46 24.31
N ALA A 442 -0.23 2.65 24.79
CA ALA A 442 1.18 2.73 24.37
C ALA A 442 1.35 2.45 22.86
N ASP A 443 0.53 1.56 22.31
CA ASP A 443 0.51 1.25 20.88
C ASP A 443 -0.17 2.36 20.09
N ASN A 444 -1.27 2.93 20.58
CA ASN A 444 -1.89 4.09 19.94
C ASN A 444 -0.92 5.26 19.82
N LEU A 445 -0.21 5.61 20.91
CA LEU A 445 0.75 6.72 20.91
C LEU A 445 1.92 6.46 19.94
N SER A 446 2.41 5.22 19.88
CA SER A 446 3.51 4.84 18.99
C SER A 446 3.08 4.90 17.51
N ASP A 447 1.90 4.37 17.19
CA ASP A 447 1.37 4.39 15.82
C ASP A 447 0.99 5.81 15.37
N LEU A 448 0.50 6.67 16.27
CA LEU A 448 0.27 8.09 15.97
C LEU A 448 1.58 8.83 15.67
N LYS A 449 2.66 8.54 16.41
CA LYS A 449 4.01 9.07 16.10
C LYS A 449 4.50 8.55 14.73
N ALA A 450 4.26 7.28 14.41
CA ALA A 450 4.57 6.70 13.11
C ALA A 450 3.81 7.40 11.95
N GLN A 451 2.54 7.73 12.14
CA GLN A 451 1.73 8.51 11.19
C GLN A 451 2.25 9.95 11.00
N VAL A 452 2.68 10.61 12.08
CA VAL A 452 3.35 11.92 12.00
C VAL A 452 4.63 11.82 11.14
N SER A 453 5.49 10.82 11.38
CA SER A 453 6.69 10.60 10.57
C SER A 453 6.38 10.32 9.09
N ALA A 454 5.34 9.54 8.82
CA ALA A 454 4.88 9.27 7.45
C ALA A 454 4.43 10.55 6.74
N ASN A 455 3.67 11.41 7.43
CA ASN A 455 3.27 12.70 6.88
C ASN A 455 4.46 13.63 6.65
N GLN A 456 5.44 13.68 7.56
CA GLN A 456 6.66 14.47 7.37
C GLN A 456 7.40 14.05 6.10
N LYS A 457 7.55 12.73 5.85
CA LYS A 457 8.14 12.23 4.60
C LYS A 457 7.38 12.72 3.36
N GLY A 458 6.05 12.78 3.43
CA GLY A 458 5.21 13.33 2.38
C GLY A 458 5.48 14.82 2.12
N ILE A 459 5.60 15.62 3.19
CA ILE A 459 5.92 17.06 3.09
C ILE A 459 7.26 17.26 2.36
N ASP A 460 8.30 16.54 2.78
CA ASP A 460 9.64 16.69 2.23
C ASP A 460 9.65 16.40 0.71
N LEU A 461 9.01 15.30 0.30
CA LEU A 461 8.93 14.92 -1.11
C LEU A 461 8.08 15.89 -1.95
N VAL A 462 7.00 16.43 -1.38
CA VAL A 462 6.19 17.45 -2.07
C VAL A 462 7.01 18.73 -2.25
N LEU A 463 7.72 19.18 -1.23
CA LEU A 463 8.54 20.39 -1.31
C LEU A 463 9.70 20.22 -2.29
N GLU A 464 10.36 19.06 -2.31
CA GLU A 464 11.39 18.69 -3.29
C GLU A 464 10.84 18.74 -4.73
N MET A 465 9.69 18.11 -4.98
CA MET A 465 9.02 18.15 -6.29
C MET A 465 8.66 19.58 -6.72
N VAL A 466 8.18 20.40 -5.77
CA VAL A 466 7.83 21.81 -6.01
C VAL A 466 9.07 22.67 -6.24
N GLU A 467 10.20 22.38 -5.60
CA GLU A 467 11.48 23.04 -5.83
C GLU A 467 12.01 22.70 -7.22
N HIS A 468 11.95 21.43 -7.63
CA HIS A 468 12.45 20.97 -8.91
C HIS A 468 11.60 21.45 -10.11
N TYR A 469 10.26 21.36 -10.02
CA TYR A 469 9.37 21.67 -11.16
C TYR A 469 8.66 23.04 -11.08
N SER A 470 8.76 23.76 -9.96
CA SER A 470 7.92 24.91 -9.59
C SER A 470 6.47 24.55 -9.26
N LEU A 471 5.87 25.28 -8.30
CA LEU A 471 4.50 25.04 -7.84
C LEU A 471 3.47 25.11 -8.97
N ALA A 472 3.61 26.06 -9.89
CA ALA A 472 2.67 26.26 -10.99
C ALA A 472 2.60 25.06 -11.94
N VAL A 473 3.75 24.44 -12.25
CA VAL A 473 3.79 23.24 -13.09
C VAL A 473 3.19 22.04 -12.35
N VAL A 474 3.55 21.83 -11.08
CA VAL A 474 2.98 20.74 -10.27
C VAL A 474 1.45 20.83 -10.22
N GLN A 475 0.90 22.01 -9.95
CA GLN A 475 -0.55 22.22 -9.87
C GLN A 475 -1.25 22.07 -11.23
N ALA A 476 -0.62 22.50 -12.33
CA ALA A 476 -1.18 22.29 -13.67
C ALA A 476 -1.27 20.80 -14.01
N TYR A 477 -0.20 20.04 -13.75
CA TYR A 477 -0.19 18.59 -14.01
C TYR A 477 -1.10 17.79 -13.08
N MET A 478 -1.27 18.23 -11.84
CA MET A 478 -2.33 17.71 -10.95
C MET A 478 -3.71 17.85 -11.60
N GLY A 479 -4.05 19.05 -12.10
CA GLY A 479 -5.31 19.28 -12.81
C GLY A 479 -5.47 18.43 -14.06
N PHE A 480 -4.40 18.23 -14.84
CA PHE A 480 -4.44 17.34 -16.00
C PHE A 480 -4.70 15.88 -15.63
N VAL A 481 -4.11 15.39 -14.54
CA VAL A 481 -4.36 14.03 -14.04
C VAL A 481 -5.82 13.86 -13.61
N GLN A 482 -6.39 14.85 -12.92
CA GLN A 482 -7.80 14.83 -12.50
C GLN A 482 -8.76 14.86 -13.71
N ASN A 483 -8.50 15.73 -14.70
CA ASN A 483 -9.31 15.82 -15.92
C ASN A 483 -9.28 14.50 -16.74
N SER A 484 -8.14 13.80 -16.72
CA SER A 484 -8.03 12.49 -17.37
C SER A 484 -8.91 11.44 -16.68
N ALA A 485 -8.97 11.43 -15.35
CA ALA A 485 -9.83 10.53 -14.58
C ALA A 485 -11.32 10.82 -14.81
N GLU A 486 -11.71 12.10 -14.82
CA GLU A 486 -13.08 12.51 -15.17
C GLU A 486 -13.49 12.00 -16.55
N SER A 487 -12.62 12.21 -17.55
CA SER A 487 -12.88 11.80 -18.94
C SER A 487 -13.05 10.29 -19.08
N ALA A 488 -12.27 9.50 -18.32
CA ALA A 488 -12.40 8.05 -18.29
C ALA A 488 -13.74 7.59 -17.69
N VAL A 489 -14.17 8.18 -16.57
CA VAL A 489 -15.47 7.86 -15.95
C VAL A 489 -16.63 8.21 -16.88
N ARG A 490 -16.61 9.40 -17.49
CA ARG A 490 -17.66 9.83 -18.44
C ARG A 490 -17.82 8.84 -19.59
N ARG A 491 -16.72 8.30 -20.10
CA ARG A 491 -16.75 7.30 -21.18
C ARG A 491 -17.37 5.97 -20.72
N VAL A 492 -16.95 5.44 -19.57
CA VAL A 492 -17.53 4.22 -19.00
C VAL A 492 -19.04 4.35 -18.80
N LEU A 493 -19.49 5.49 -18.27
CA LEU A 493 -20.91 5.75 -18.03
C LEU A 493 -21.71 5.86 -19.35
N LYS A 494 -21.14 6.48 -20.39
CA LYS A 494 -21.76 6.53 -21.72
C LYS A 494 -21.88 5.15 -22.34
N GLU A 495 -20.84 4.32 -22.24
CA GLU A 495 -20.86 2.94 -22.73
C GLU A 495 -21.94 2.11 -22.02
N LEU A 496 -22.08 2.25 -20.70
CA LEU A 496 -23.16 1.61 -19.95
C LEU A 496 -24.54 2.10 -20.40
N ALA A 497 -24.73 3.43 -20.50
CA ALA A 497 -26.01 4.00 -20.93
C ALA A 497 -26.43 3.51 -22.32
N GLN A 498 -25.47 3.38 -23.25
CA GLN A 498 -25.70 2.79 -24.56
C GLN A 498 -26.08 1.31 -24.49
N SER A 499 -25.46 0.53 -23.60
CA SER A 499 -25.83 -0.88 -23.39
C SER A 499 -27.27 -1.01 -22.89
N VAL A 500 -27.63 -0.25 -21.87
CA VAL A 500 -28.97 -0.25 -21.26
C VAL A 500 -30.04 0.16 -22.28
N ASN A 501 -29.80 1.22 -23.05
CA ASN A 501 -30.73 1.65 -24.09
C ASN A 501 -30.91 0.58 -25.19
N ARG A 502 -29.84 -0.12 -25.58
CA ARG A 502 -29.92 -1.22 -26.56
C ARG A 502 -30.72 -2.40 -26.02
N GLU A 503 -30.51 -2.79 -24.76
CA GLU A 503 -31.24 -3.89 -24.12
C GLU A 503 -32.73 -3.56 -23.95
N ALA A 504 -33.04 -2.31 -23.59
CA ALA A 504 -34.42 -1.83 -23.47
C ALA A 504 -35.10 -1.58 -24.82
N GLN A 505 -34.36 -1.56 -25.93
CA GLN A 505 -34.82 -1.14 -27.26
C GLN A 505 -35.44 0.27 -27.26
N VAL A 506 -34.83 1.21 -26.52
CA VAL A 506 -35.29 2.61 -26.40
C VAL A 506 -34.15 3.58 -26.71
N GLU A 507 -34.42 4.62 -27.48
CA GLU A 507 -33.54 5.80 -27.58
C GLU A 507 -33.94 6.85 -26.53
N SER A 508 -33.41 6.69 -25.32
CA SER A 508 -33.61 7.68 -24.24
C SER A 508 -32.40 8.59 -24.10
N VAL A 509 -32.65 9.86 -23.79
CA VAL A 509 -31.60 10.83 -23.42
C VAL A 509 -30.96 10.45 -22.07
N LYS A 510 -31.71 9.75 -21.21
CA LYS A 510 -31.24 9.28 -19.91
C LYS A 510 -31.45 7.78 -19.76
N ALA A 511 -30.39 7.06 -19.42
CA ALA A 511 -30.50 5.66 -19.01
C ALA A 511 -30.77 5.60 -17.50
N VAL A 512 -31.72 4.77 -17.08
CA VAL A 512 -32.07 4.56 -15.67
C VAL A 512 -31.90 3.08 -15.34
N ILE A 513 -31.14 2.80 -14.28
CA ILE A 513 -30.87 1.44 -13.80
C ILE A 513 -31.17 1.38 -12.31
N GLN A 514 -31.74 0.27 -11.86
CA GLN A 514 -32.08 0.06 -10.47
C GLN A 514 -31.48 -1.26 -9.98
N ALA A 515 -30.96 -1.24 -8.77
CA ALA A 515 -30.53 -2.44 -8.08
C ALA A 515 -30.76 -2.30 -6.57
N GLU A 516 -30.94 -3.45 -5.92
CA GLU A 516 -31.07 -3.53 -4.48
C GLU A 516 -30.47 -4.84 -3.94
N ASP A 517 -30.16 -4.80 -2.66
CA ASP A 517 -29.77 -5.94 -1.84
C ASP A 517 -30.07 -5.63 -0.35
N PHE A 518 -29.94 -6.63 0.52
CA PHE A 518 -30.38 -6.55 1.92
C PHE A 518 -29.28 -6.96 2.89
N MET A 519 -29.22 -6.25 4.02
CA MET A 519 -28.47 -6.66 5.21
C MET A 519 -29.15 -7.86 5.87
N ASP A 520 -28.46 -8.65 6.69
CA ASP A 520 -28.98 -9.87 7.32
C ASP A 520 -30.18 -9.60 8.26
N ASP A 521 -30.36 -8.37 8.73
CA ASP A 521 -31.52 -7.94 9.52
C ASP A 521 -32.74 -7.52 8.67
N GLY A 522 -32.61 -7.59 7.35
CA GLY A 522 -33.64 -7.20 6.38
C GLY A 522 -33.58 -5.72 5.95
N THR A 523 -32.63 -4.93 6.45
CA THR A 523 -32.49 -3.53 6.04
C THR A 523 -32.11 -3.44 4.55
N ARG A 524 -32.90 -2.70 3.77
CA ARG A 524 -32.73 -2.55 2.31
C ARG A 524 -31.67 -1.51 1.98
N ILE A 525 -30.83 -1.81 0.98
CA ILE A 525 -30.00 -0.82 0.29
C ILE A 525 -30.45 -0.77 -1.16
N ALA A 526 -30.87 0.41 -1.61
CA ALA A 526 -31.42 0.62 -2.95
C ALA A 526 -30.63 1.70 -3.68
N LEU A 527 -30.38 1.47 -4.97
CA LEU A 527 -29.75 2.44 -5.86
C LEU A 527 -30.58 2.59 -7.12
N GLN A 528 -30.89 3.84 -7.46
CA GLN A 528 -31.27 4.25 -8.80
C GLN A 528 -30.13 5.06 -9.42
N LEU A 529 -29.53 4.52 -10.47
CA LEU A 529 -28.51 5.17 -11.26
C LEU A 529 -29.14 5.82 -12.49
N THR A 530 -29.03 7.15 -12.60
CA THR A 530 -29.48 7.90 -13.79
C THR A 530 -28.28 8.47 -14.53
N ILE A 531 -28.09 8.10 -15.80
CA ILE A 531 -26.95 8.54 -16.61
C ILE A 531 -27.44 9.40 -17.77
N ASP A 532 -26.86 10.58 -17.92
CA ASP A 532 -27.03 11.41 -19.11
C ASP A 532 -26.18 10.86 -20.27
N CYS A 533 -26.84 10.40 -21.34
CA CYS A 533 -26.19 9.68 -22.43
C CYS A 533 -25.23 10.57 -23.24
N ALA A 534 -25.42 11.89 -23.25
CA ALA A 534 -24.61 12.82 -24.03
C ALA A 534 -23.34 13.25 -23.28
N THR A 535 -23.48 13.57 -21.99
CA THR A 535 -22.42 14.15 -21.16
C THR A 535 -21.66 13.10 -20.35
N GLY A 536 -22.29 11.97 -20.04
CA GLY A 536 -21.74 10.99 -19.10
C GLY A 536 -21.78 11.47 -17.65
N CYS A 537 -22.57 12.49 -17.32
CA CYS A 537 -22.89 12.81 -15.93
C CYS A 537 -23.86 11.74 -15.38
N ALA A 538 -23.71 11.38 -14.11
CA ALA A 538 -24.57 10.40 -13.47
C ALA A 538 -25.04 10.83 -12.08
N VAL A 539 -26.28 10.47 -11.74
CA VAL A 539 -26.86 10.63 -10.41
C VAL A 539 -26.97 9.25 -9.76
N PHE A 540 -26.28 9.07 -8.64
CA PHE A 540 -26.39 7.91 -7.76
C PHE A 540 -27.39 8.26 -6.67
N ASP A 541 -28.63 7.83 -6.86
CA ASP A 541 -29.73 8.11 -5.93
C ASP A 541 -30.02 6.90 -5.06
N PHE A 542 -29.77 7.02 -3.75
CA PHE A 542 -29.99 5.96 -2.76
C PHE A 542 -31.36 6.07 -2.06
N ALA A 543 -32.28 6.88 -2.58
CA ALA A 543 -33.64 6.98 -2.05
C ALA A 543 -34.32 5.59 -1.94
N GLY A 544 -34.98 5.36 -0.80
CA GLY A 544 -35.60 4.07 -0.49
C GLY A 544 -34.66 3.04 0.13
N THR A 545 -33.42 3.42 0.45
CA THR A 545 -32.57 2.73 1.43
C THR A 545 -33.21 2.85 2.81
N GLY A 546 -33.06 1.80 3.63
CA GLY A 546 -33.64 1.76 4.98
C GLY A 546 -33.15 2.88 5.89
N LEU A 547 -33.94 3.17 6.91
CA LEU A 547 -33.58 4.13 7.96
C LEU A 547 -32.32 3.67 8.71
N GLN A 548 -31.67 4.60 9.41
CA GLN A 548 -30.68 4.30 10.43
C GLN A 548 -31.19 3.17 11.35
N VAL A 549 -30.33 2.19 11.61
CA VAL A 549 -30.66 1.07 12.48
C VAL A 549 -30.22 1.34 13.91
N TRP A 550 -30.94 0.73 14.85
CA TRP A 550 -30.55 0.68 16.25
C TRP A 550 -29.46 -0.39 16.47
N GLY A 551 -28.28 -0.12 15.93
CA GLY A 551 -27.14 -1.01 15.89
C GLY A 551 -25.97 -0.31 15.19
N ASN A 552 -25.00 -1.09 14.71
CA ASN A 552 -23.72 -0.56 14.25
C ASN A 552 -23.47 -0.68 12.75
N THR A 553 -24.43 -1.19 11.98
CA THR A 553 -24.31 -1.29 10.51
C THR A 553 -24.60 0.03 9.80
N ASN A 554 -24.73 1.14 10.52
CA ASN A 554 -24.88 2.46 9.91
C ASN A 554 -23.56 2.89 9.27
N ALA A 555 -23.60 3.28 8.00
CA ALA A 555 -22.41 3.72 7.25
C ALA A 555 -22.41 5.24 7.13
N PRO A 556 -21.38 5.95 7.62
CA PRO A 556 -21.22 7.37 7.37
C PRO A 556 -21.20 7.67 5.85
N LEU A 557 -21.68 8.84 5.44
CA LEU A 557 -21.71 9.25 4.03
C LEU A 557 -20.33 9.13 3.34
N ALA A 558 -19.26 9.36 4.08
CA ALA A 558 -17.87 9.17 3.64
C ALA A 558 -17.57 7.74 3.14
N VAL A 559 -18.18 6.73 3.75
CA VAL A 559 -18.06 5.32 3.34
C VAL A 559 -18.81 5.08 2.03
N THR A 560 -20.01 5.64 1.88
CA THR A 560 -20.80 5.58 0.63
C THR A 560 -20.04 6.19 -0.55
N ASN A 561 -19.43 7.37 -0.34
CA ASN A 561 -18.58 8.01 -1.35
C ASN A 561 -17.39 7.13 -1.76
N SER A 562 -16.79 6.44 -0.80
CA SER A 562 -15.66 5.53 -1.05
C SER A 562 -16.09 4.30 -1.85
N ALA A 563 -17.27 3.74 -1.58
CA ALA A 563 -17.83 2.61 -2.33
C ALA A 563 -18.12 2.96 -3.79
N ILE A 564 -18.66 4.16 -4.06
CA ILE A 564 -18.90 4.66 -5.42
C ILE A 564 -17.58 4.85 -6.16
N LEU A 565 -16.63 5.53 -5.53
CA LEU A 565 -15.31 5.81 -6.12
C LEU A 565 -14.55 4.51 -6.43
N TYR A 566 -14.56 3.52 -5.52
CA TYR A 566 -14.00 2.20 -5.76
C TYR A 566 -14.68 1.48 -6.93
N SER A 567 -16.01 1.47 -6.95
CA SER A 567 -16.79 0.77 -7.99
C SER A 567 -16.50 1.35 -9.37
N LEU A 568 -16.50 2.68 -9.50
CA LEU A 568 -16.16 3.36 -10.74
C LEU A 568 -14.73 3.04 -11.18
N ARG A 569 -13.76 3.02 -10.25
CA ARG A 569 -12.37 2.68 -10.57
C ARG A 569 -12.21 1.26 -11.10
N CYS A 570 -12.99 0.30 -10.60
CA CYS A 570 -12.97 -1.09 -11.07
C CYS A 570 -13.44 -1.22 -12.53
N LEU A 571 -14.24 -0.28 -13.02
CA LEU A 571 -14.74 -0.28 -14.39
C LEU A 571 -13.78 0.37 -15.39
N ILE A 572 -12.85 1.19 -14.92
CA ILE A 572 -11.87 1.89 -15.77
C ILE A 572 -10.72 0.94 -16.12
N LYS A 573 -10.63 0.57 -17.40
CA LYS A 573 -9.59 -0.31 -17.98
C LYS A 573 -8.29 0.42 -18.35
N GLU A 574 -7.96 1.46 -17.59
CA GLU A 574 -6.77 2.29 -17.80
C GLU A 574 -5.95 2.39 -16.51
N GLU A 575 -4.63 2.50 -16.66
CA GLU A 575 -3.71 2.77 -15.56
C GLU A 575 -3.79 4.26 -15.18
N LEU A 576 -4.92 4.63 -14.58
CA LEU A 576 -5.11 5.95 -14.01
C LEU A 576 -4.96 5.89 -12.49
N PRO A 577 -4.24 6.85 -11.90
CA PRO A 577 -4.22 7.00 -10.46
C PRO A 577 -5.60 7.39 -9.99
N LEU A 578 -5.96 6.87 -8.84
CA LEU A 578 -7.25 7.15 -8.25
C LEU A 578 -7.21 8.54 -7.58
N ASN A 579 -8.12 9.42 -8.01
CA ASN A 579 -8.15 10.82 -7.59
C ASN A 579 -9.58 11.39 -7.66
N HIS A 580 -9.76 12.63 -7.21
CA HIS A 580 -11.07 13.29 -7.13
C HIS A 580 -11.77 13.46 -8.49
N GLY A 581 -11.03 13.49 -9.60
CA GLY A 581 -11.59 13.56 -10.96
C GLY A 581 -12.62 12.47 -11.26
N VAL A 582 -12.54 11.32 -10.58
CA VAL A 582 -13.51 10.22 -10.70
C VAL A 582 -14.92 10.64 -10.26
N LEU A 583 -15.04 11.56 -9.29
CA LEU A 583 -16.31 12.00 -8.72
C LEU A 583 -16.86 13.27 -9.35
N VAL A 584 -16.07 14.00 -10.14
CA VAL A 584 -16.52 15.24 -10.81
C VAL A 584 -17.80 15.08 -11.64
N PRO A 585 -18.02 13.98 -12.41
CA PRO A 585 -19.25 13.83 -13.18
C PRO A 585 -20.41 13.21 -12.38
N ILE A 586 -20.26 13.05 -11.06
CA ILE A 586 -21.16 12.25 -10.22
C ILE A 586 -21.90 13.14 -9.21
N GLU A 587 -23.23 13.07 -9.22
CA GLU A 587 -24.08 13.59 -8.15
C GLU A 587 -24.50 12.42 -7.25
N ILE A 588 -24.36 12.57 -5.94
CA ILE A 588 -24.69 11.53 -4.95
C ILE A 588 -25.85 12.05 -4.10
N LYS A 589 -26.94 11.28 -4.04
CA LYS A 589 -28.11 11.59 -3.21
C LYS A 589 -28.32 10.49 -2.20
N VAL A 590 -28.31 10.86 -0.93
CA VAL A 590 -28.59 9.98 0.21
C VAL A 590 -29.56 10.73 1.13
N GLU A 591 -30.57 10.02 1.63
CA GLU A 591 -31.55 10.60 2.55
C GLU A 591 -30.94 10.74 3.95
N PRO A 592 -30.96 11.94 4.58
CA PRO A 592 -30.48 12.11 5.95
C PRO A 592 -31.27 11.23 6.93
N GLY A 593 -30.56 10.60 7.88
CA GLY A 593 -31.14 9.65 8.82
C GLY A 593 -31.38 8.26 8.23
N SER A 594 -30.92 7.99 7.00
CA SER A 594 -30.87 6.64 6.43
C SER A 594 -29.68 5.84 6.95
N LEU A 595 -29.62 4.55 6.60
CA LEU A 595 -28.48 3.68 6.89
C LEU A 595 -27.15 4.23 6.34
N LEU A 596 -27.18 5.04 5.27
CA LEU A 596 -26.01 5.55 4.55
C LEU A 596 -25.67 7.02 4.86
N ASP A 597 -26.48 7.68 5.69
CA ASP A 597 -26.22 9.01 6.25
C ASP A 597 -26.87 9.11 7.65
N PRO A 598 -26.36 8.35 8.63
CA PRO A 598 -26.93 8.27 9.97
C PRO A 598 -26.65 9.54 10.81
N ASP A 599 -27.31 9.65 11.95
CA ASP A 599 -26.99 10.63 12.98
C ASP A 599 -25.52 10.48 13.43
N PRO A 600 -24.79 11.59 13.68
CA PRO A 600 -23.39 11.54 14.10
C PRO A 600 -23.11 10.75 15.38
N GLU A 601 -24.10 10.54 16.25
CA GLU A 601 -23.97 9.78 17.50
C GLU A 601 -24.32 8.29 17.33
N ALA A 602 -24.76 7.86 16.14
CA ALA A 602 -25.05 6.46 15.86
C ALA A 602 -23.77 5.61 15.90
N ALA A 603 -23.92 4.34 16.30
CA ALA A 603 -22.85 3.36 16.12
C ALA A 603 -22.61 3.08 14.63
N VAL A 604 -21.35 3.02 14.21
CA VAL A 604 -20.97 2.96 12.78
C VAL A 604 -19.92 1.90 12.45
N VAL A 605 -19.39 1.18 13.43
CA VAL A 605 -18.25 0.27 13.20
C VAL A 605 -18.55 -0.82 12.16
N GLY A 606 -19.78 -1.35 12.15
CA GLY A 606 -20.26 -2.29 11.16
C GLY A 606 -20.53 -1.67 9.79
N GLY A 607 -20.82 -0.37 9.71
CA GLY A 607 -21.03 0.34 8.45
C GLY A 607 -19.80 0.31 7.55
N ASN A 608 -18.62 0.52 8.14
CA ASN A 608 -17.34 0.51 7.44
C ASN A 608 -17.00 -0.86 6.84
N VAL A 609 -17.28 -1.95 7.57
CA VAL A 609 -16.78 -3.29 7.24
C VAL A 609 -17.83 -4.25 6.68
N LEU A 610 -19.13 -3.91 6.80
CA LEU A 610 -20.25 -4.74 6.34
C LEU A 610 -21.10 -4.01 5.31
N THR A 611 -21.67 -2.86 5.69
CA THR A 611 -22.60 -2.11 4.84
C THR A 611 -21.89 -1.58 3.60
N SER A 612 -20.63 -1.16 3.72
CA SER A 612 -19.80 -0.73 2.59
C SER A 612 -19.67 -1.81 1.50
N GLN A 613 -19.50 -3.08 1.89
CA GLN A 613 -19.45 -4.22 0.97
C GLN A 613 -20.78 -4.36 0.23
N ARG A 614 -21.90 -4.19 0.95
CA ARG A 614 -23.23 -4.28 0.36
C ARG A 614 -23.53 -3.15 -0.61
N VAL A 615 -23.08 -1.92 -0.31
CA VAL A 615 -23.20 -0.78 -1.23
C VAL A 615 -22.45 -1.08 -2.54
N VAL A 616 -21.23 -1.63 -2.47
CA VAL A 616 -20.49 -2.06 -3.67
C VAL A 616 -21.25 -3.15 -4.42
N ASP A 617 -21.75 -4.18 -3.74
CA ASP A 617 -22.53 -5.24 -4.38
C ASP A 617 -23.75 -4.68 -5.13
N VAL A 618 -24.48 -3.71 -4.54
CA VAL A 618 -25.62 -3.05 -5.19
C VAL A 618 -25.18 -2.23 -6.41
N ILE A 619 -24.09 -1.49 -6.31
CA ILE A 619 -23.55 -0.70 -7.41
C ILE A 619 -23.14 -1.63 -8.57
N LEU A 620 -22.33 -2.65 -8.31
CA LEU A 620 -21.87 -3.59 -9.34
C LEU A 620 -23.01 -4.40 -9.96
N LYS A 621 -24.06 -4.70 -9.18
CA LYS A 621 -25.32 -5.28 -9.68
C LYS A 621 -26.01 -4.35 -10.66
N ALA A 622 -26.12 -3.06 -10.35
CA ALA A 622 -26.68 -2.06 -11.26
C ALA A 622 -25.87 -1.95 -12.56
N PHE A 623 -24.54 -2.05 -12.47
CA PHE A 623 -23.69 -2.09 -13.67
C PHE A 623 -23.80 -3.42 -14.45
N GLY A 624 -24.29 -4.50 -13.84
CA GLY A 624 -24.41 -5.82 -14.48
C GLY A 624 -23.06 -6.49 -14.80
N VAL A 625 -21.99 -6.11 -14.10
CA VAL A 625 -20.61 -6.49 -14.48
C VAL A 625 -20.03 -7.68 -13.71
N ALA A 626 -20.53 -7.95 -12.51
CA ALA A 626 -19.99 -8.99 -11.63
C ALA A 626 -21.08 -9.55 -10.71
N ALA A 627 -21.02 -10.87 -10.44
CA ALA A 627 -21.79 -11.47 -9.36
C ALA A 627 -21.28 -10.99 -7.99
N ALA A 628 -22.06 -11.17 -6.93
CA ALA A 628 -21.66 -10.73 -5.60
C ALA A 628 -20.41 -11.49 -5.13
N SER A 629 -19.47 -10.78 -4.50
CA SER A 629 -18.44 -11.44 -3.69
C SER A 629 -19.03 -11.83 -2.33
N GLN A 630 -18.20 -12.32 -1.41
CA GLN A 630 -18.61 -12.69 -0.05
C GLN A 630 -19.37 -11.62 0.74
N GLY A 631 -19.40 -10.36 0.29
CA GLY A 631 -20.26 -9.28 0.83
C GLY A 631 -20.04 -8.94 2.30
N CYS A 632 -18.85 -9.26 2.84
CA CYS A 632 -18.51 -9.12 4.26
C CYS A 632 -16.99 -9.18 4.46
N MET A 633 -16.46 -8.54 5.51
CA MET A 633 -15.05 -8.66 5.91
C MET A 633 -14.78 -9.69 7.03
N ASN A 634 -15.82 -10.36 7.54
CA ASN A 634 -15.77 -11.40 8.58
C ASN A 634 -14.89 -11.00 9.79
N ASN A 635 -15.25 -9.88 10.42
CA ASN A 635 -14.44 -9.26 11.47
C ASN A 635 -14.44 -10.12 12.73
N LEU A 636 -13.27 -10.62 13.11
CA LEU A 636 -13.00 -11.32 14.34
C LEU A 636 -12.24 -10.38 15.27
N THR A 637 -12.74 -10.21 16.49
CA THR A 637 -11.99 -9.62 17.58
C THR A 637 -11.92 -10.56 18.76
N PHE A 638 -10.84 -10.48 19.52
CA PHE A 638 -10.78 -11.07 20.84
C PHE A 638 -9.77 -10.34 21.72
N GLY A 639 -9.90 -10.48 23.03
CA GLY A 639 -9.01 -9.85 23.98
C GLY A 639 -9.54 -9.87 25.41
N ASP A 640 -8.89 -9.08 26.25
CA ASP A 640 -9.24 -8.86 27.65
C ASP A 640 -8.96 -7.38 28.01
N GLU A 641 -8.82 -7.06 29.30
CA GLU A 641 -8.55 -5.68 29.74
C GLU A 641 -7.14 -5.18 29.40
N SER A 642 -6.22 -6.06 29.00
CA SER A 642 -4.83 -5.75 28.72
C SER A 642 -4.50 -5.65 27.23
N PHE A 643 -5.30 -6.25 26.35
CA PHE A 643 -5.08 -6.18 24.90
C PHE A 643 -6.37 -6.39 24.09
N GLY A 644 -6.36 -5.89 22.85
CA GLY A 644 -7.35 -6.21 21.83
C GLY A 644 -6.67 -6.72 20.56
N TYR A 645 -7.21 -7.79 19.99
CA TYR A 645 -6.85 -8.28 18.66
C TYR A 645 -8.02 -8.06 17.70
N TYR A 646 -7.70 -7.66 16.48
CA TYR A 646 -8.67 -7.50 15.39
C TYR A 646 -8.12 -8.07 14.09
N GLU A 647 -8.97 -8.84 13.39
CA GLU A 647 -8.70 -9.41 12.08
C GLU A 647 -9.92 -9.40 11.17
N THR A 648 -9.71 -9.10 9.88
CA THR A 648 -10.68 -9.39 8.81
C THR A 648 -10.29 -10.68 8.10
N ILE A 649 -11.28 -11.49 7.73
CA ILE A 649 -11.07 -12.78 7.08
C ILE A 649 -11.67 -12.73 5.67
N GLY A 650 -10.89 -13.12 4.67
CA GLY A 650 -11.31 -13.19 3.27
C GLY A 650 -12.38 -14.25 2.99
N GLY A 651 -12.80 -14.35 1.73
CA GLY A 651 -13.80 -15.31 1.29
C GLY A 651 -13.82 -15.44 -0.23
N GLY A 652 -14.94 -15.85 -0.78
CA GLY A 652 -15.08 -16.02 -2.23
C GLY A 652 -15.33 -14.70 -2.96
N ALA A 653 -14.58 -14.44 -4.03
CA ALA A 653 -14.89 -13.36 -4.96
C ALA A 653 -15.98 -13.76 -5.97
N GLY A 654 -16.78 -12.80 -6.42
CA GLY A 654 -17.80 -13.01 -7.43
C GLY A 654 -17.22 -13.28 -8.83
N ALA A 655 -17.87 -14.16 -9.58
CA ALA A 655 -17.53 -14.43 -10.97
C ALA A 655 -18.04 -13.34 -11.93
N GLY A 656 -17.47 -13.30 -13.14
CA GLY A 656 -17.91 -12.39 -14.20
C GLY A 656 -18.01 -13.08 -15.56
N PRO A 657 -18.23 -12.32 -16.64
CA PRO A 657 -18.43 -12.88 -17.98
C PRO A 657 -17.25 -13.69 -18.52
N ASN A 658 -16.02 -13.32 -18.13
CA ASN A 658 -14.79 -13.93 -18.64
C ASN A 658 -13.79 -14.31 -17.54
N TRP A 659 -14.23 -14.40 -16.28
CA TRP A 659 -13.40 -14.87 -15.17
C TRP A 659 -14.20 -15.68 -14.15
N VAL A 660 -13.52 -16.66 -13.55
CA VAL A 660 -13.98 -17.34 -12.32
C VAL A 660 -13.61 -16.51 -11.10
N GLY A 661 -14.41 -16.62 -10.04
CA GLY A 661 -14.14 -15.94 -8.79
C GLY A 661 -12.89 -16.48 -8.09
N GLN A 662 -12.03 -15.60 -7.62
CA GLN A 662 -10.86 -15.97 -6.82
C GLN A 662 -11.31 -16.46 -5.42
N SER A 663 -10.73 -17.57 -4.97
CA SER A 663 -11.06 -18.18 -3.67
C SER A 663 -10.21 -17.63 -2.54
N GLY A 664 -10.81 -17.44 -1.36
CA GLY A 664 -10.11 -17.12 -0.12
C GLY A 664 -9.38 -15.78 -0.09
N VAL A 665 -9.92 -14.75 -0.75
CA VAL A 665 -9.31 -13.41 -0.84
C VAL A 665 -10.19 -12.34 -0.20
N HIS A 666 -9.57 -11.25 0.21
CA HIS A 666 -10.29 -10.01 0.51
C HIS A 666 -10.81 -9.38 -0.78
N THR A 667 -12.00 -8.79 -0.70
CA THR A 667 -12.69 -8.20 -1.84
C THR A 667 -13.20 -6.81 -1.49
N HIS A 668 -13.33 -5.99 -2.53
CA HIS A 668 -13.95 -4.66 -2.48
C HIS A 668 -13.32 -3.72 -1.46
N MET A 669 -13.99 -3.48 -0.34
CA MET A 669 -13.69 -2.39 0.58
C MET A 669 -12.49 -2.66 1.50
N THR A 670 -11.79 -3.80 1.32
CA THR A 670 -10.60 -4.17 2.08
C THR A 670 -9.62 -4.96 1.23
N ASN A 671 -8.34 -4.84 1.56
CA ASN A 671 -7.21 -5.58 0.98
C ASN A 671 -6.11 -5.77 2.03
N THR A 672 -6.50 -5.93 3.30
CA THR A 672 -5.57 -6.22 4.40
C THR A 672 -5.01 -7.63 4.27
N ARG A 673 -3.82 -7.87 4.81
CA ARG A 673 -3.29 -9.23 4.98
C ARG A 673 -3.96 -9.91 6.17
N ILE A 674 -4.03 -11.25 6.11
CA ILE A 674 -4.26 -12.07 7.29
C ILE A 674 -3.03 -11.96 8.21
N THR A 675 -3.22 -12.14 9.51
CA THR A 675 -2.09 -12.26 10.44
C THR A 675 -1.36 -13.56 10.17
N ASP A 676 -0.03 -13.50 10.06
CA ASP A 676 0.78 -14.71 9.94
C ASP A 676 0.49 -15.65 11.14
N PRO A 677 0.25 -16.96 10.90
CA PRO A 677 -0.06 -17.90 11.98
C PRO A 677 0.98 -17.91 13.11
N GLU A 678 2.28 -17.86 12.81
CA GLU A 678 3.32 -17.91 13.83
C GLU A 678 3.32 -16.60 14.64
N ILE A 679 3.06 -15.46 14.00
CA ILE A 679 2.93 -14.18 14.69
C ILE A 679 1.69 -14.16 15.58
N LEU A 680 0.56 -14.69 15.10
CA LEU A 680 -0.70 -14.82 15.86
C LEU A 680 -0.47 -15.63 17.14
N GLU A 681 0.07 -16.84 17.01
CA GLU A 681 0.28 -17.77 18.14
C GLU A 681 1.39 -17.30 19.10
N ARG A 682 2.38 -16.56 18.59
CA ARG A 682 3.46 -15.99 19.42
C ARG A 682 2.99 -14.82 20.27
N ARG A 683 2.06 -14.01 19.75
CA ARG A 683 1.63 -12.75 20.40
C ARG A 683 0.40 -12.91 21.29
N TYR A 684 -0.47 -13.86 20.96
CA TYR A 684 -1.78 -13.96 21.58
C TYR A 684 -2.01 -15.38 22.13
N PRO A 685 -2.78 -15.55 23.22
CA PRO A 685 -3.00 -16.84 23.85
C PRO A 685 -4.07 -17.65 23.09
N VAL A 686 -3.80 -17.92 21.82
CA VAL A 686 -4.65 -18.69 20.91
C VAL A 686 -3.80 -19.64 20.07
N LEU A 687 -4.41 -20.68 19.54
CA LEU A 687 -3.80 -21.61 18.59
C LEU A 687 -4.65 -21.73 17.32
N LEU A 688 -4.04 -21.58 16.15
CA LEU A 688 -4.72 -21.72 14.87
C LEU A 688 -4.78 -23.20 14.47
N ARG A 689 -5.89 -23.86 14.79
CA ARG A 689 -6.10 -25.29 14.50
C ARG A 689 -6.29 -25.57 13.02
N ARG A 690 -6.93 -24.66 12.29
CA ARG A 690 -7.20 -24.82 10.87
C ARG A 690 -7.27 -23.49 10.14
N PHE A 691 -6.65 -23.44 8.96
CA PHE A 691 -6.88 -22.40 7.99
C PHE A 691 -6.85 -22.98 6.57
N SER A 692 -8.01 -23.08 5.92
CA SER A 692 -8.15 -23.76 4.62
C SER A 692 -9.25 -23.15 3.76
N LEU A 693 -9.21 -23.36 2.44
CA LEU A 693 -10.36 -23.09 1.58
C LEU A 693 -11.59 -23.92 2.01
N ARG A 694 -12.76 -23.30 1.92
CA ARG A 694 -14.06 -23.95 2.12
C ARG A 694 -14.55 -24.47 0.78
N GLN A 695 -14.15 -25.69 0.45
CA GLN A 695 -14.47 -26.34 -0.82
C GLN A 695 -15.97 -26.29 -1.13
N ASP A 696 -16.29 -26.08 -2.40
CA ASP A 696 -17.65 -26.10 -2.97
C ASP A 696 -18.62 -25.06 -2.35
N SER A 697 -18.08 -23.93 -1.88
CA SER A 697 -18.88 -22.82 -1.37
C SER A 697 -19.13 -21.74 -2.41
N GLY A 698 -18.36 -21.68 -3.50
CA GLY A 698 -18.60 -20.82 -4.65
C GLY A 698 -19.87 -21.19 -5.43
N GLY A 699 -20.61 -20.18 -5.87
CA GLY A 699 -21.80 -20.34 -6.69
C GLY A 699 -21.46 -20.91 -8.06
N ARG A 700 -22.27 -21.85 -8.55
CA ARG A 700 -22.08 -22.50 -9.86
C ARG A 700 -22.50 -21.57 -11.00
N GLY A 701 -21.93 -21.76 -12.18
CA GLY A 701 -22.30 -21.04 -13.40
C GLY A 701 -21.40 -21.44 -14.56
N LEU A 702 -21.52 -20.76 -15.69
CA LEU A 702 -20.53 -20.86 -16.76
C LEU A 702 -19.13 -20.52 -16.22
N ASN A 703 -19.05 -19.46 -15.41
CA ASN A 703 -17.92 -19.19 -14.55
C ASN A 703 -18.38 -19.31 -13.09
N HIS A 704 -17.69 -20.15 -12.30
CA HIS A 704 -18.03 -20.34 -10.89
C HIS A 704 -17.47 -19.21 -10.02
N GLY A 705 -18.17 -18.91 -8.92
CA GLY A 705 -17.68 -18.03 -7.87
C GLY A 705 -16.52 -18.66 -7.09
N GLY A 706 -15.77 -17.83 -6.36
CA GLY A 706 -14.68 -18.30 -5.52
C GLY A 706 -15.19 -18.99 -4.24
N ASP A 707 -14.41 -19.92 -3.72
CA ASP A 707 -14.66 -20.54 -2.42
C ASP A 707 -14.29 -19.61 -1.27
N GLY A 708 -15.04 -19.71 -0.18
CA GLY A 708 -14.74 -19.09 1.10
C GLY A 708 -13.57 -19.77 1.84
N LEU A 709 -13.45 -19.45 3.13
CA LEU A 709 -12.42 -19.95 4.03
C LEU A 709 -13.03 -20.67 5.23
N VAL A 710 -12.27 -21.57 5.83
CA VAL A 710 -12.50 -22.14 7.17
C VAL A 710 -11.32 -21.71 8.04
N ARG A 711 -11.60 -21.01 9.15
CA ARG A 711 -10.61 -20.57 10.14
C ARG A 711 -11.05 -21.04 11.52
N GLU A 712 -10.24 -21.87 12.17
CA GLU A 712 -10.53 -22.45 13.49
C GLU A 712 -9.46 -22.03 14.50
N ILE A 713 -9.87 -21.29 15.52
CA ILE A 713 -8.98 -20.73 16.54
C ILE A 713 -9.39 -21.29 17.89
N GLU A 714 -8.46 -21.97 18.57
CA GLU A 714 -8.61 -22.43 19.94
C GLU A 714 -8.09 -21.37 20.91
N PHE A 715 -8.84 -21.10 21.97
CA PHE A 715 -8.44 -20.16 23.01
C PHE A 715 -7.63 -20.89 24.10
N LEU A 716 -6.49 -20.31 24.50
CA LEU A 716 -5.59 -20.89 25.52
C LEU A 716 -5.73 -20.19 26.88
N ALA A 717 -6.47 -19.08 26.93
CA ALA A 717 -6.77 -18.30 28.12
C ALA A 717 -8.26 -17.89 28.11
N PRO A 718 -8.85 -17.51 29.25
CA PRO A 718 -10.16 -16.89 29.28
C PRO A 718 -10.13 -15.56 28.50
N LEU A 719 -10.92 -15.47 27.43
CA LEU A 719 -10.94 -14.30 26.54
C LEU A 719 -12.36 -13.90 26.20
N ASN A 720 -12.55 -12.62 25.92
CA ASN A 720 -13.73 -12.13 25.23
C ASN A 720 -13.49 -12.25 23.73
N ALA A 721 -14.41 -12.87 22.98
CA ALA A 721 -14.30 -12.98 21.52
C ALA A 721 -15.60 -12.54 20.86
N ALA A 722 -15.50 -11.74 19.82
CA ALA A 722 -16.62 -11.24 19.06
C ALA A 722 -16.46 -11.48 17.56
N ILE A 723 -17.60 -11.74 16.92
CA ILE A 723 -17.71 -11.83 15.48
C ILE A 723 -18.71 -10.77 14.99
N LEU A 724 -18.28 -9.94 14.04
CA LEU A 724 -19.11 -8.95 13.37
C LEU A 724 -19.10 -9.25 11.87
N SER A 725 -20.17 -9.93 11.41
CA SER A 725 -20.24 -10.48 10.06
C SER A 725 -21.64 -10.42 9.43
N GLU A 726 -21.74 -10.66 8.13
CA GLU A 726 -22.95 -10.59 7.28
C GLU A 726 -23.00 -11.76 6.28
N ARG A 727 -24.06 -11.89 5.47
CA ARG A 727 -24.26 -13.01 4.52
C ARG A 727 -24.37 -14.37 5.22
N ARG A 728 -24.99 -14.37 6.40
CA ARG A 728 -25.43 -15.58 7.12
C ARG A 728 -26.93 -15.81 6.92
N VAL A 729 -27.68 -14.76 6.59
CA VAL A 729 -29.11 -14.83 6.24
C VAL A 729 -29.30 -14.79 4.72
N PHE A 730 -28.76 -13.78 4.04
CA PHE A 730 -28.84 -13.67 2.57
C PHE A 730 -27.57 -14.19 1.90
N ALA A 731 -27.72 -15.01 0.85
CA ALA A 731 -26.60 -15.55 0.10
C ALA A 731 -25.98 -14.47 -0.82
N PRO A 732 -24.67 -14.53 -1.11
CA PRO A 732 -24.06 -13.77 -2.21
C PRO A 732 -24.71 -14.15 -3.54
N TYR A 733 -25.36 -13.20 -4.21
CA TYR A 733 -26.15 -13.48 -5.40
C TYR A 733 -25.29 -13.89 -6.60
N GLY A 734 -25.77 -14.85 -7.39
CA GLY A 734 -25.28 -15.10 -8.75
C GLY A 734 -25.80 -14.08 -9.76
N LEU A 735 -25.15 -13.97 -10.93
CA LEU A 735 -25.52 -13.03 -11.98
C LEU A 735 -25.74 -13.72 -13.33
N ASN A 736 -26.66 -13.20 -14.13
CA ASN A 736 -26.98 -13.69 -15.49
C ASN A 736 -27.22 -15.21 -15.57
N GLY A 737 -27.94 -15.76 -14.59
CA GLY A 737 -28.28 -17.19 -14.52
C GLY A 737 -27.24 -18.06 -13.81
N GLY A 738 -26.18 -17.47 -13.25
CA GLY A 738 -25.33 -18.14 -12.27
C GLY A 738 -26.03 -18.31 -10.92
N ALA A 739 -25.64 -19.33 -10.17
CA ALA A 739 -26.17 -19.66 -8.84
C ALA A 739 -25.48 -18.85 -7.74
N ASP A 740 -26.19 -18.68 -6.62
CA ASP A 740 -25.69 -17.99 -5.44
C ASP A 740 -24.53 -18.75 -4.77
N GLY A 741 -23.64 -18.00 -4.13
CA GLY A 741 -22.62 -18.55 -3.25
C GLY A 741 -23.21 -19.07 -1.93
N ALA A 742 -22.50 -19.97 -1.26
CA ALA A 742 -22.91 -20.47 0.04
C ALA A 742 -22.78 -19.38 1.12
N ARG A 743 -23.76 -19.31 2.01
CA ARG A 743 -23.76 -18.44 3.20
C ARG A 743 -22.59 -18.79 4.14
N GLY A 744 -22.16 -17.80 4.91
CA GLY A 744 -21.20 -18.00 6.00
C GLY A 744 -21.83 -18.70 7.21
N GLU A 745 -21.00 -19.19 8.11
CA GLU A 745 -21.42 -19.84 9.36
C GLU A 745 -20.36 -19.60 10.45
N ASN A 746 -20.81 -19.27 11.67
CA ASN A 746 -19.93 -19.04 12.82
C ASN A 746 -20.31 -20.05 13.92
N ILE A 747 -19.43 -21.01 14.20
CA ILE A 747 -19.68 -22.10 15.16
C ILE A 747 -18.72 -22.01 16.33
N PHE A 748 -19.26 -21.91 17.54
CA PHE A 748 -18.50 -22.01 18.77
C PHE A 748 -18.53 -23.45 19.29
N ILE A 749 -17.36 -24.04 19.46
CA ILE A 749 -17.13 -25.41 19.89
C ILE A 749 -16.59 -25.35 21.31
N ARG A 750 -17.39 -25.81 22.28
CA ARG A 750 -16.98 -25.86 23.68
C ARG A 750 -15.96 -26.97 23.90
N ALA A 751 -15.14 -26.87 24.94
CA ALA A 751 -14.17 -27.90 25.32
C ALA A 751 -14.79 -29.29 25.57
N ASP A 752 -16.09 -29.35 25.90
CA ASP A 752 -16.87 -30.59 26.04
C ASP A 752 -17.41 -31.16 24.71
N GLY A 753 -17.11 -30.52 23.58
CA GLY A 753 -17.51 -30.91 22.23
C GLY A 753 -18.86 -30.36 21.77
N ARG A 754 -19.63 -29.65 22.61
CA ARG A 754 -20.90 -29.02 22.19
C ARG A 754 -20.64 -27.93 21.15
N LYS A 755 -21.47 -27.91 20.11
CA LYS A 755 -21.41 -26.92 19.02
C LYS A 755 -22.59 -25.96 19.11
N VAL A 756 -22.31 -24.66 19.09
CA VAL A 756 -23.28 -23.57 19.19
C VAL A 756 -23.15 -22.67 17.97
N ASN A 757 -24.23 -22.45 17.25
CA ASN A 757 -24.24 -21.49 16.14
C ASN A 757 -24.40 -20.07 16.72
N LEU A 758 -23.47 -19.18 16.39
CA LEU A 758 -23.44 -17.81 16.91
C LEU A 758 -24.27 -16.82 16.07
N GLY A 759 -24.76 -17.21 14.89
CA GLY A 759 -25.38 -16.28 13.94
C GLY A 759 -24.36 -15.35 13.28
N SER A 760 -24.84 -14.23 12.73
CA SER A 760 -24.01 -13.26 11.99
C SER A 760 -23.16 -12.36 12.90
N LYS A 761 -23.73 -11.94 14.04
CA LYS A 761 -23.08 -11.04 14.99
C LYS A 761 -23.23 -11.61 16.40
N ASN A 762 -22.12 -11.79 17.11
CA ASN A 762 -22.16 -12.31 18.48
C ASN A 762 -20.89 -11.98 19.28
N GLU A 763 -21.00 -12.07 20.59
CA GLU A 763 -19.92 -11.90 21.54
C GLU A 763 -20.02 -12.98 22.62
N ILE A 764 -18.89 -13.62 22.90
CA ILE A 764 -18.79 -14.77 23.80
C ILE A 764 -17.61 -14.62 24.75
N LYS A 765 -17.76 -15.17 25.96
CA LYS A 765 -16.63 -15.44 26.85
C LYS A 765 -16.14 -16.87 26.57
N ALA A 766 -14.96 -16.97 25.96
CA ALA A 766 -14.30 -18.24 25.68
C ALA A 766 -13.45 -18.68 26.88
N ALA A 767 -13.51 -19.96 27.23
CA ALA A 767 -12.62 -20.58 28.20
C ALA A 767 -11.46 -21.30 27.49
N PRO A 768 -10.35 -21.61 28.19
CA PRO A 768 -9.28 -22.43 27.62
C PRO A 768 -9.81 -23.76 27.06
N GLY A 769 -9.40 -24.09 25.84
CA GLY A 769 -9.83 -25.29 25.10
C GLY A 769 -11.14 -25.12 24.31
N ASP A 770 -11.87 -24.02 24.47
CA ASP A 770 -12.95 -23.67 23.54
C ASP A 770 -12.36 -23.24 22.18
N CYS A 771 -13.10 -23.46 21.09
CA CYS A 771 -12.68 -23.13 19.74
C CYS A 771 -13.77 -22.40 18.94
N LEU A 772 -13.40 -21.36 18.20
CA LEU A 772 -14.27 -20.65 17.26
C LEU A 772 -13.94 -21.07 15.83
N SER A 773 -14.91 -21.66 15.13
CA SER A 773 -14.83 -22.07 13.73
C SER A 773 -15.64 -21.10 12.86
N ILE A 774 -14.95 -20.33 12.02
CA ILE A 774 -15.52 -19.35 11.11
C ILE A 774 -15.45 -19.91 9.70
N LYS A 775 -16.62 -20.08 9.07
CA LYS A 775 -16.76 -20.43 7.66
C LYS A 775 -17.22 -19.20 6.91
N THR A 776 -16.37 -18.62 6.09
CA THR A 776 -16.72 -17.40 5.34
C THR A 776 -17.59 -17.72 4.12
N PRO A 777 -18.35 -16.74 3.60
CA PRO A 777 -19.19 -16.93 2.43
C PRO A 777 -18.36 -17.20 1.16
N GLY A 778 -18.95 -17.93 0.22
CA GLY A 778 -18.43 -18.03 -1.15
C GLY A 778 -18.82 -16.82 -2.01
N GLY A 779 -18.36 -16.75 -3.25
CA GLY A 779 -18.81 -15.76 -4.24
C GLY A 779 -19.93 -16.32 -5.12
N GLY A 780 -20.76 -15.45 -5.71
CA GLY A 780 -21.77 -15.84 -6.68
C GLY A 780 -21.18 -16.27 -8.02
N GLY A 781 -21.85 -17.19 -8.71
CA GLY A 781 -21.50 -17.63 -10.06
C GLY A 781 -22.04 -16.70 -11.15
N TYR A 782 -21.52 -16.85 -12.37
CA TYR A 782 -21.93 -16.07 -13.54
C TYR A 782 -22.33 -16.98 -14.70
N GLY A 783 -23.47 -16.68 -15.34
CA GLY A 783 -23.95 -17.42 -16.50
C GLY A 783 -24.55 -18.78 -16.14
N SER A 784 -25.53 -19.25 -16.92
CA SER A 784 -26.09 -20.59 -16.73
C SER A 784 -25.06 -21.67 -17.09
N SER A 785 -24.84 -22.64 -16.20
CA SER A 785 -24.11 -23.86 -16.52
C SER A 785 -24.95 -24.74 -17.46
N ALA A 786 -24.35 -25.25 -18.54
CA ALA A 786 -25.00 -26.19 -19.45
C ALA A 786 -25.33 -27.52 -18.77
#